data_AF-G3PIX1-F1
#
_entry.id   AF-G3PIX1-F1
#
_cell.length_a   1.000
_cell.length_b   1.000
_cell.length_c   1.000
_cell.angle_alpha   90.00
_cell.angle_beta   90.00
_cell.angle_gamma   90.00
#
_symmetry.space_group_name_H-M   'P 1'
#
loop_
_entity.id
_entity.type
_entity.pdbx_description
1 polymer ?
#
loop_
_entity_poly.entity_id
_entity_poly.type
_entity_poly.pdbx_seq_one_letter_code
_entity_poly.pdbx_strand_id
1 'polypeptide(L)'
;MEADALEATLLRCAKEGNCAEIQLLLESRTNRRSPLSVNCTSKAAASPGWTPLHLACFFGRGGAVEQLLKAGADANVQDHVGDTPLHKAAFTGRQEIVLLLLRYDACCSIINGVAQIPKDVTMDDEVITMLEAAETRETRRREKKLLEAAREGEIAALSKLLSGTEPPDIHCRDSVGNTPLHCAAYRGQKQCIIKLLKSGASPTTKNSNDQTALDLVCSDELRPILAAYQAKSSRLVRWRSHWVIIEDGTISWYPKQADAMAGVRKQGCKSLKDATCMVKPWDPWFFMLRCFDDTVYYFKVSSKTDPALTRKRWLDALEAHSSFSAGHCPPEPACNDADDDVTVRNLSQALQAASTSQQKLHSEVSIFQSMVKNDENSALAAPLLLKAKETSELSSGTCAALHLCLELLSEQEEVWSLKFEQEVEKNRALTEALQTLATENHQVERSRGKSRRSSVLSTFNEDDFYDALSESDSELSVSGFLSVAGHSGEEDEGRDSPLLSSLRRPGALGGPAGMSGEGNHGNQHNGVEKHRTSLPTPMFSRNDVSIWGILKKCIGMELSKIAMPVIFNEPLSFLQRLTEYMEHTYLIHKANATTDSVERMKCVAAFAVSAVASQWERTGKPFNPLLGETYELIREDLGFRWVSEQVSHHPPVSAFHAEGLNQDFVFHGSIYPKLKFWGKSIEAEPKGLITLELPRYNEAYTWTNPTCCVHNIIVGQLWIEQYGSMEVINHKTGERCSMMFKPCGLFGKELHKVEGYIQDKSKKKLCAIYGKWTESLYAVDPVTFDSHKKTDKKSSDERKDNKRGSVDEEPEEMPPPDAETVPVVPGSELIWKITPRPGNSAQFYAFSTFAMHLNEQDKSTEEVAPATDSRFRPDIRAMENGDIDFASSEKKRLEEKQRMARKNRSKSPAEWKTRWFEQGQNPHNKAQDWIYLKGYWERNYTDLPDIY
;
A
#
# COMPACT_ATOMS: atom_id res chain seq x y z
N MET A 1 3.83 -18.93 52.55
CA MET A 1 2.36 -18.98 52.77
C MET A 1 1.66 -17.79 52.12
N GLU A 2 1.90 -16.54 52.54
CA GLU A 2 1.17 -15.39 51.96
C GLU A 2 1.57 -15.12 50.49
N ALA A 3 2.86 -15.25 50.14
CA ALA A 3 3.34 -15.14 48.75
C ALA A 3 2.81 -16.27 47.84
N ASP A 4 2.85 -17.52 48.30
CA ASP A 4 2.37 -18.68 47.54
C ASP A 4 0.87 -18.60 47.24
N ALA A 5 0.08 -18.05 48.18
CA ALA A 5 -1.36 -17.85 48.01
C ALA A 5 -1.67 -16.75 46.96
N LEU A 6 -0.89 -15.67 46.95
CA LEU A 6 -1.01 -14.61 45.95
C LEU A 6 -0.59 -15.08 44.55
N GLU A 7 0.47 -15.87 44.43
CA GLU A 7 0.91 -16.46 43.16
C GLU A 7 -0.10 -17.48 42.61
N ALA A 8 -0.68 -18.32 43.48
CA ALA A 8 -1.76 -19.23 43.10
C ALA A 8 -3.01 -18.48 42.63
N THR A 9 -3.30 -17.33 43.26
CA THR A 9 -4.42 -16.46 42.85
C THR A 9 -4.14 -15.83 41.49
N LEU A 10 -2.93 -15.31 41.25
CA LEU A 10 -2.53 -14.73 39.97
C LEU A 10 -2.62 -15.74 38.82
N LEU A 11 -2.15 -16.97 39.03
CA LEU A 11 -2.24 -18.07 38.04
C LEU A 11 -3.72 -18.39 37.70
N ARG A 12 -4.60 -18.42 38.71
CA ARG A 12 -6.03 -18.65 38.53
C ARG A 12 -6.70 -17.49 37.77
N CYS A 13 -6.46 -16.25 38.17
CA CYS A 13 -7.03 -15.07 37.51
C CYS A 13 -6.55 -14.96 36.05
N ALA A 14 -5.29 -15.30 35.75
CA ALA A 14 -4.75 -15.32 34.40
C ALA A 14 -5.41 -16.38 33.51
N LYS A 15 -5.73 -17.56 34.06
CA LYS A 15 -6.50 -18.61 33.38
C LYS A 15 -7.95 -18.20 33.12
N GLU A 16 -8.60 -17.59 34.11
CA GLU A 16 -10.00 -17.16 34.04
C GLU A 16 -10.19 -15.89 33.20
N GLY A 17 -9.14 -15.06 33.07
CA GLY A 17 -9.17 -13.78 32.36
C GLY A 17 -9.69 -12.61 33.20
N ASN A 18 -9.59 -12.67 34.53
CA ASN A 18 -10.09 -11.62 35.42
C ASN A 18 -9.11 -10.44 35.48
N CYS A 19 -9.20 -9.52 34.51
CA CYS A 19 -8.30 -8.37 34.37
C CYS A 19 -8.30 -7.43 35.58
N ALA A 20 -9.46 -7.20 36.21
CA ALA A 20 -9.57 -6.29 37.35
C ALA A 20 -8.79 -6.80 38.58
N GLU A 21 -8.88 -8.10 38.85
CA GLU A 21 -8.16 -8.72 39.96
C GLU A 21 -6.66 -8.87 39.67
N ILE A 22 -6.28 -9.15 38.42
CA ILE A 22 -4.88 -9.11 37.97
C ILE A 22 -4.29 -7.71 38.20
N GLN A 23 -4.98 -6.66 37.78
CA GLN A 23 -4.52 -5.29 37.95
C GLN A 23 -4.38 -4.92 39.44
N LEU A 24 -5.35 -5.27 40.29
CA LEU A 24 -5.26 -5.04 41.73
C LEU A 24 -4.07 -5.76 42.38
N LEU A 25 -3.82 -7.02 41.99
CA LEU A 25 -2.67 -7.79 42.48
C LEU A 25 -1.34 -7.17 42.04
N LEU A 26 -1.26 -6.68 40.80
CA LEU A 26 -0.06 -6.04 40.24
C LEU A 26 0.18 -4.61 40.78
N GLU A 27 -0.87 -3.84 41.08
CA GLU A 27 -0.76 -2.52 41.71
C GLU A 27 -0.37 -2.62 43.20
N SER A 28 -0.80 -3.69 43.87
CA SER A 28 -0.37 -3.98 45.25
C SER A 28 1.14 -4.29 45.33
N ARG A 29 1.73 -4.82 44.25
CA ARG A 29 3.17 -5.09 44.11
C ARG A 29 3.99 -3.80 44.06
N THR A 30 3.54 -2.80 43.30
CA THR A 30 4.20 -1.49 43.17
C THR A 30 4.12 -0.67 44.46
N ASN A 31 3.02 -0.76 45.20
CA ASN A 31 2.79 0.06 46.40
C ASN A 31 3.37 -0.51 47.72
N ARG A 32 3.60 -1.84 47.84
CA ARG A 32 3.99 -2.46 49.13
C ARG A 32 5.29 -3.28 49.15
N ARG A 33 6.13 -3.28 48.09
CA ARG A 33 7.29 -4.20 47.98
C ARG A 33 6.88 -5.65 48.31
N SER A 34 5.69 -6.06 47.85
CA SER A 34 5.19 -7.41 48.02
C SER A 34 6.08 -8.41 47.25
N PRO A 35 6.36 -9.62 47.78
CA PRO A 35 7.25 -10.61 47.16
C PRO A 35 6.63 -11.36 45.96
N LEU A 36 5.61 -10.80 45.30
CA LEU A 36 4.89 -11.43 44.19
C LEU A 36 5.75 -11.44 42.91
N SER A 37 6.09 -12.63 42.42
CA SER A 37 6.72 -12.80 41.10
C SER A 37 5.66 -12.87 40.00
N VAL A 38 5.75 -12.00 38.99
CA VAL A 38 4.86 -12.03 37.81
C VAL A 38 5.13 -13.26 36.93
N ASN A 39 6.35 -13.79 37.00
CA ASN A 39 6.77 -15.01 36.30
C ASN A 39 6.72 -16.24 37.24
N CYS A 40 5.82 -16.25 38.23
CA CYS A 40 5.61 -17.43 39.07
C CYS A 40 5.21 -18.64 38.21
N THR A 41 5.55 -19.86 38.65
CA THR A 41 5.28 -21.07 37.88
C THR A 41 4.29 -21.97 38.60
N SER A 42 3.37 -22.55 37.82
CA SER A 42 2.45 -23.55 38.33
C SER A 42 3.20 -24.83 38.73
N LYS A 43 2.96 -25.29 39.97
CA LYS A 43 3.43 -26.58 40.50
C LYS A 43 2.44 -27.74 40.24
N ALA A 44 1.33 -27.46 39.56
CA ALA A 44 0.29 -28.47 39.31
C ALA A 44 0.75 -29.50 38.27
N ALA A 45 0.42 -30.78 38.49
CA ALA A 45 0.85 -31.90 37.64
C ALA A 45 0.37 -31.79 36.17
N ALA A 46 -0.72 -31.07 35.92
CA ALA A 46 -1.29 -30.88 34.58
C ALA A 46 -0.69 -29.70 33.77
N SER A 47 0.12 -28.83 34.41
CA SER A 47 0.70 -27.65 33.76
C SER A 47 2.05 -27.27 34.40
N PRO A 48 2.98 -28.22 34.57
CA PRO A 48 4.20 -27.97 35.34
C PRO A 48 5.08 -26.94 34.62
N GLY A 49 5.43 -25.86 35.31
CA GLY A 49 6.29 -24.81 34.78
C GLY A 49 5.57 -23.68 34.03
N TRP A 50 4.24 -23.71 33.92
CA TRP A 50 3.49 -22.65 33.23
C TRP A 50 3.41 -21.37 34.07
N THR A 51 3.73 -20.23 33.46
CA THR A 51 3.56 -18.90 34.06
C THR A 51 2.13 -18.38 33.87
N PRO A 52 1.71 -17.31 34.59
CA PRO A 52 0.43 -16.65 34.33
C PRO A 52 0.28 -16.27 32.85
N LEU A 53 1.36 -15.87 32.20
CA LEU A 53 1.38 -15.52 30.78
C LEU A 53 1.12 -16.74 29.88
N HIS A 54 1.72 -17.91 30.16
CA HIS A 54 1.41 -19.15 29.44
C HIS A 54 -0.07 -19.53 29.53
N LEU A 55 -0.66 -19.42 30.73
CA LEU A 55 -2.07 -19.72 30.95
C LEU A 55 -2.96 -18.73 30.18
N ALA A 56 -2.69 -17.43 30.29
CA ALA A 56 -3.48 -16.42 29.59
C ALA A 56 -3.40 -16.59 28.06
N CYS A 57 -2.22 -16.93 27.52
CA CYS A 57 -2.04 -17.20 26.10
C CYS A 57 -2.77 -18.46 25.63
N PHE A 58 -2.66 -19.57 26.37
CA PHE A 58 -3.31 -20.83 26.02
C PHE A 58 -4.85 -20.75 26.09
N PHE A 59 -5.39 -20.02 27.07
CA PHE A 59 -6.85 -19.86 27.23
C PHE A 59 -7.43 -18.68 26.42
N GLY A 60 -6.64 -17.98 25.61
CA GLY A 60 -7.15 -16.91 24.75
C GLY A 60 -7.54 -15.63 25.50
N ARG A 61 -6.92 -15.32 26.64
CA ARG A 61 -7.29 -14.19 27.51
C ARG A 61 -6.49 -12.92 27.16
N GLY A 62 -6.78 -12.31 26.02
CA GLY A 62 -6.03 -11.14 25.50
C GLY A 62 -5.85 -9.99 26.50
N GLY A 63 -6.91 -9.58 27.21
CA GLY A 63 -6.83 -8.53 28.22
C GLY A 63 -5.92 -8.88 29.41
N ALA A 64 -5.89 -10.16 29.82
CA ALA A 64 -4.98 -10.62 30.87
C ALA A 64 -3.53 -10.67 30.38
N VAL A 65 -3.30 -11.09 29.13
CA VAL A 65 -1.97 -11.07 28.48
C VAL A 65 -1.41 -9.65 28.47
N GLU A 66 -2.20 -8.66 28.06
CA GLU A 66 -1.76 -7.26 28.00
C GLU A 66 -1.36 -6.71 29.38
N GLN A 67 -2.17 -6.98 30.41
CA GLN A 67 -1.90 -6.53 31.78
C GLN A 67 -0.64 -7.18 32.38
N LEU A 68 -0.44 -8.48 32.10
CA LEU A 68 0.75 -9.19 32.55
C LEU A 68 2.03 -8.66 31.87
N LEU A 69 1.98 -8.42 30.55
CA LEU A 69 3.11 -7.85 29.80
C LEU A 69 3.45 -6.43 30.26
N LYS A 70 2.43 -5.58 30.47
CA LYS A 70 2.60 -4.22 31.03
C LYS A 70 3.27 -4.23 32.40
N ALA A 71 3.03 -5.26 33.21
CA ALA A 71 3.66 -5.43 34.52
C ALA A 71 5.04 -6.11 34.49
N GLY A 72 5.61 -6.31 33.29
CA GLY A 72 6.95 -6.86 33.08
C GLY A 72 7.02 -8.39 33.12
N ALA A 73 5.94 -9.10 32.74
CA ALA A 73 6.01 -10.53 32.48
C ALA A 73 7.02 -10.83 31.36
N ASP A 74 7.83 -11.87 31.53
CA ASP A 74 8.81 -12.28 30.52
C ASP A 74 8.11 -13.06 29.40
N ALA A 75 8.08 -12.49 28.19
CA ALA A 75 7.46 -13.09 27.02
C ALA A 75 8.26 -14.28 26.45
N ASN A 76 9.50 -14.50 26.91
CA ASN A 76 10.43 -15.52 26.42
C ASN A 76 10.70 -16.65 27.41
N VAL A 77 10.05 -16.63 28.58
CA VAL A 77 10.21 -17.67 29.60
C VAL A 77 9.76 -19.02 29.04
N GLN A 78 10.58 -20.05 29.22
CA GLN A 78 10.28 -21.41 28.77
C GLN A 78 9.65 -22.22 29.90
N ASP A 79 8.57 -22.95 29.60
CA ASP A 79 8.01 -23.97 30.49
C ASP A 79 8.91 -25.22 30.58
N HIS A 80 8.51 -26.23 31.34
CA HIS A 80 9.32 -27.46 31.51
C HIS A 80 9.47 -28.28 30.21
N VAL A 81 8.65 -28.02 29.19
CA VAL A 81 8.72 -28.64 27.85
C VAL A 81 9.51 -27.75 26.89
N GLY A 82 9.95 -26.57 27.33
CA GLY A 82 10.69 -25.61 26.51
C GLY A 82 9.78 -24.66 25.72
N ASP A 83 8.47 -24.75 25.87
CA ASP A 83 7.54 -23.87 25.16
C ASP A 83 7.55 -22.48 25.79
N THR A 84 7.51 -21.45 24.96
CA THR A 84 7.30 -20.06 25.39
C THR A 84 5.81 -19.70 25.35
N PRO A 85 5.39 -18.57 25.94
CA PRO A 85 4.02 -18.06 25.77
C PRO A 85 3.63 -17.89 24.30
N LEU A 86 4.60 -17.59 23.42
CA LEU A 86 4.40 -17.50 21.97
C LEU A 86 4.11 -18.86 21.32
N HIS A 87 4.76 -19.95 21.77
CA HIS A 87 4.41 -21.31 21.33
C HIS A 87 2.97 -21.67 21.71
N LYS A 88 2.52 -21.33 22.93
CA LYS A 88 1.14 -21.61 23.36
C LYS A 88 0.11 -20.77 22.59
N ALA A 89 0.42 -19.50 22.34
CA ALA A 89 -0.43 -18.63 21.53
C ALA A 89 -0.52 -19.10 20.07
N ALA A 90 0.60 -19.56 19.49
CA ALA A 90 0.65 -20.08 18.14
C ALA A 90 -0.08 -21.43 18.00
N PHE A 91 0.17 -22.37 18.92
CA PHE A 91 -0.51 -23.68 18.98
C PHE A 91 -2.04 -23.54 19.06
N THR A 92 -2.53 -22.50 19.73
CA THR A 92 -3.98 -22.25 19.89
C THR A 92 -4.60 -21.41 18.77
N GLY A 93 -3.81 -20.95 17.79
CA GLY A 93 -4.29 -20.14 16.65
C GLY A 93 -4.78 -18.74 17.05
N ARG A 94 -4.34 -18.20 18.20
CA ARG A 94 -4.87 -16.94 18.74
C ARG A 94 -4.07 -15.74 18.24
N GLN A 95 -4.43 -15.28 17.05
CA GLN A 95 -3.71 -14.24 16.31
C GLN A 95 -3.48 -12.94 17.09
N GLU A 96 -4.51 -12.42 17.76
CA GLU A 96 -4.42 -11.18 18.56
C GLU A 96 -3.37 -11.30 19.68
N ILE A 97 -3.25 -12.48 20.29
CA ILE A 97 -2.29 -12.75 21.36
C ILE A 97 -0.88 -12.92 20.80
N VAL A 98 -0.74 -13.58 19.65
CA VAL A 98 0.54 -13.70 18.94
C VAL A 98 1.08 -12.31 18.59
N LEU A 99 0.24 -11.44 18.03
CA LEU A 99 0.61 -10.07 17.71
C LEU A 99 0.98 -9.25 18.95
N LEU A 100 0.20 -9.41 20.03
CA LEU A 100 0.45 -8.73 21.30
C LEU A 100 1.79 -9.17 21.90
N LEU A 101 2.12 -10.46 21.91
CA LEU A 101 3.42 -10.96 22.38
C LEU A 101 4.58 -10.43 21.53
N LEU A 102 4.45 -10.42 20.20
CA LEU A 102 5.47 -9.88 19.29
C LEU A 102 5.69 -8.38 19.49
N ARG A 103 4.66 -7.62 19.89
CA ARG A 103 4.78 -6.19 20.24
C ARG A 103 5.64 -5.96 21.49
N TYR A 104 5.66 -6.93 22.41
CA TYR A 104 6.48 -6.90 23.62
C TYR A 104 7.77 -7.71 23.47
N ASP A 105 8.36 -7.71 22.26
CA ASP A 105 9.65 -8.34 21.93
C ASP A 105 9.73 -9.85 22.26
N ALA A 106 8.63 -10.60 22.10
CA ALA A 106 8.66 -12.06 22.13
C ALA A 106 9.50 -12.60 20.95
N CYS A 107 10.42 -13.52 21.24
CA CYS A 107 11.35 -14.09 20.29
C CYS A 107 10.68 -15.25 19.51
N CYS A 108 10.68 -15.13 18.19
CA CYS A 108 10.09 -16.11 17.28
C CYS A 108 11.04 -17.26 16.89
N SER A 109 12.30 -17.24 17.34
CA SER A 109 13.30 -18.29 17.01
C SER A 109 13.69 -19.17 18.20
N ILE A 110 13.01 -19.05 19.34
CA ILE A 110 13.24 -19.94 20.49
C ILE A 110 12.74 -21.34 20.12
N ILE A 111 13.63 -22.32 20.29
CA ILE A 111 13.33 -23.72 20.03
C ILE A 111 12.86 -24.37 21.35
N ASN A 112 11.72 -25.07 21.31
CA ASN A 112 11.23 -25.84 22.44
C ASN A 112 11.98 -27.18 22.62
N GLY A 113 11.64 -27.94 23.66
CA GLY A 113 12.27 -29.23 23.96
C GLY A 113 12.03 -30.33 22.90
N VAL A 114 11.14 -30.08 21.94
CA VAL A 114 10.82 -30.98 20.81
C VAL A 114 11.45 -30.50 19.50
N ALA A 115 12.38 -29.54 19.56
CA ALA A 115 13.07 -28.96 18.42
C ALA A 115 12.18 -28.17 17.44
N GLN A 116 11.07 -27.62 17.92
CA GLN A 116 10.13 -26.80 17.15
C GLN A 116 10.24 -25.32 17.55
N ILE A 117 10.07 -24.40 16.60
CA ILE A 117 9.86 -22.97 16.87
C ILE A 117 8.35 -22.62 16.84
N PRO A 118 7.92 -21.43 17.29
CA PRO A 118 6.49 -21.10 17.38
C PRO A 118 5.70 -21.26 16.07
N LYS A 119 6.35 -21.15 14.90
CA LYS A 119 5.67 -21.35 13.61
C LYS A 119 5.44 -22.83 13.27
N ASP A 120 6.26 -23.74 13.81
CA ASP A 120 6.17 -25.17 13.56
C ASP A 120 5.09 -25.85 14.41
N VAL A 121 4.64 -25.20 15.49
CA VAL A 121 3.60 -25.73 16.39
C VAL A 121 2.18 -25.34 15.97
N THR A 122 2.03 -24.54 14.91
CA THR A 122 0.74 -24.08 14.41
C THR A 122 0.49 -24.52 12.98
N MET A 123 -0.76 -24.84 12.66
CA MET A 123 -1.22 -25.12 11.30
C MET A 123 -2.05 -23.96 10.73
N ASP A 124 -2.12 -22.84 11.46
CA ASP A 124 -2.82 -21.62 11.05
C ASP A 124 -1.89 -20.76 10.19
N ASP A 125 -2.18 -20.71 8.88
CA ASP A 125 -1.40 -19.97 7.87
C ASP A 125 -1.18 -18.50 8.26
N GLU A 126 -2.14 -17.88 8.96
CA GLU A 126 -2.05 -16.47 9.34
C GLU A 126 -1.06 -16.28 10.50
N VAL A 127 -1.05 -17.21 11.45
CA VAL A 127 -0.06 -17.23 12.54
C VAL A 127 1.33 -17.53 12.01
N ILE A 128 1.46 -18.48 11.07
CA ILE A 128 2.73 -18.78 10.38
C ILE A 128 3.26 -17.51 9.70
N THR A 129 2.42 -16.84 8.90
CA THR A 129 2.78 -15.61 8.18
C THR A 129 3.22 -14.49 9.15
N MET A 130 2.52 -14.31 10.28
CA MET A 130 2.89 -13.30 11.28
C MET A 130 4.26 -13.59 11.91
N LEU A 131 4.56 -14.86 12.19
CA LEU A 131 5.83 -15.27 12.78
C LEU A 131 6.98 -15.16 11.77
N GLU A 132 6.76 -15.50 10.50
CA GLU A 132 7.73 -15.31 9.41
C GLU A 132 8.02 -13.82 9.13
N ALA A 133 6.99 -12.97 9.20
CA ALA A 133 7.14 -11.52 9.08
C ALA A 133 7.96 -10.94 10.25
N ALA A 134 7.73 -11.43 11.47
CA ALA A 134 8.51 -11.06 12.65
C ALA A 134 9.98 -11.52 12.52
N GLU A 135 10.21 -12.74 12.03
CA GLU A 135 11.55 -13.27 11.73
C GLU A 135 12.27 -12.41 10.69
N THR A 136 11.60 -12.06 9.59
CA THR A 136 12.12 -11.18 8.53
C THR A 136 12.43 -9.76 9.03
N ARG A 137 11.62 -9.24 9.95
CA ARG A 137 11.86 -7.93 10.57
C ARG A 137 13.13 -7.96 11.43
N GLU A 138 13.33 -9.04 12.20
CA GLU A 138 14.49 -9.18 13.08
C GLU A 138 15.78 -9.42 12.28
N THR A 139 15.74 -10.20 11.20
CA THR A 139 16.89 -10.36 10.29
C THR A 139 17.29 -9.02 9.67
N ARG A 140 16.34 -8.23 9.16
CA ARG A 140 16.59 -6.86 8.65
C ARG A 140 17.16 -5.93 9.73
N ARG A 141 16.69 -6.04 10.98
CA ARG A 141 17.22 -5.25 12.11
C ARG A 141 18.69 -5.58 12.38
N ARG A 142 19.06 -6.86 12.33
CA ARG A 142 20.46 -7.32 12.50
C ARG A 142 21.34 -6.90 11.32
N GLU A 143 20.85 -6.98 10.09
CA GLU A 143 21.55 -6.49 8.89
C GLU A 143 21.83 -4.98 8.96
N LYS A 144 20.83 -4.19 9.40
CA LYS A 144 21.01 -2.75 9.63
C LYS A 144 22.08 -2.47 10.69
N LYS A 145 22.05 -3.20 11.81
CA LYS A 145 23.09 -3.10 12.86
C LYS A 145 24.47 -3.53 12.34
N LEU A 146 24.57 -4.52 11.46
CA LEU A 146 25.83 -4.93 10.84
C LEU A 146 26.39 -3.83 9.94
N LEU A 147 25.54 -3.22 9.10
CA LEU A 147 25.92 -2.09 8.24
C LEU A 147 26.39 -0.88 9.05
N GLU A 148 25.70 -0.57 10.15
CA GLU A 148 26.06 0.52 11.05
C GLU A 148 27.36 0.26 11.81
N ALA A 149 27.54 -0.93 12.40
CA ALA A 149 28.78 -1.31 13.07
C ALA A 149 29.99 -1.29 12.11
N ALA A 150 29.78 -1.69 10.84
CA ALA A 150 30.81 -1.62 9.82
C ALA A 150 31.15 -0.16 9.40
N ARG A 151 30.15 0.73 9.38
CA ARG A 151 30.31 2.16 9.05
C ARG A 151 31.03 2.92 10.16
N GLU A 152 30.62 2.72 11.41
CA GLU A 152 31.16 3.44 12.58
C GLU A 152 32.47 2.82 13.11
N GLY A 153 32.84 1.61 12.66
CA GLY A 153 34.08 0.95 13.05
C GLY A 153 33.99 0.16 14.36
N GLU A 154 32.78 -0.22 14.78
CA GLU A 154 32.53 -0.94 16.02
C GLU A 154 32.86 -2.44 15.90
N ILE A 155 34.15 -2.78 16.02
CA ILE A 155 34.65 -4.17 15.86
C ILE A 155 34.00 -5.14 16.85
N ALA A 156 33.74 -4.70 18.08
CA ALA A 156 33.14 -5.54 19.13
C ALA A 156 31.69 -5.92 18.78
N ALA A 157 30.88 -4.94 18.36
CA ALA A 157 29.51 -5.16 17.90
C ALA A 157 29.48 -6.01 16.62
N LEU A 158 30.33 -5.69 15.64
CA LEU A 158 30.46 -6.43 14.39
C LEU A 158 30.90 -7.89 14.62
N SER A 159 31.84 -8.13 15.54
CA SER A 159 32.28 -9.48 15.88
C SER A 159 31.18 -10.27 16.58
N LYS A 160 30.44 -9.65 17.52
CA LYS A 160 29.31 -10.26 18.22
C LYS A 160 28.18 -10.66 17.26
N LEU A 161 27.89 -9.83 16.26
CA LEU A 161 26.87 -10.09 15.25
C LEU A 161 27.27 -11.26 14.31
N LEU A 162 28.52 -11.28 13.86
CA LEU A 162 29.02 -12.32 12.95
C LEU A 162 29.31 -13.67 13.64
N SER A 163 29.49 -13.69 14.97
CA SER A 163 29.69 -14.91 15.76
C SER A 163 28.42 -15.37 16.48
N GLY A 164 27.28 -14.76 16.21
CA GLY A 164 25.99 -15.13 16.81
C GLY A 164 25.47 -16.48 16.29
N THR A 165 24.46 -17.02 16.97
CA THR A 165 23.76 -18.26 16.57
C THR A 165 23.06 -18.13 15.22
N GLU A 166 22.63 -16.91 14.86
CA GLU A 166 22.04 -16.55 13.56
C GLU A 166 22.77 -15.32 12.98
N PRO A 167 23.86 -15.49 12.22
CA PRO A 167 24.60 -14.38 11.66
C PRO A 167 23.80 -13.70 10.53
N PRO A 168 23.72 -12.35 10.51
CA PRO A 168 23.09 -11.62 9.41
C PRO A 168 23.87 -11.78 8.10
N ASP A 169 23.20 -11.57 6.95
CA ASP A 169 23.86 -11.65 5.65
C ASP A 169 25.01 -10.64 5.57
N ILE A 170 26.22 -11.16 5.37
CA ILE A 170 27.44 -10.35 5.25
C ILE A 170 27.46 -9.50 3.96
N HIS A 171 26.60 -9.83 3.00
CA HIS A 171 26.41 -9.11 1.75
C HIS A 171 25.14 -8.24 1.72
N CYS A 172 24.47 -8.06 2.87
CA CYS A 172 23.33 -7.14 2.99
C CYS A 172 23.68 -5.75 2.44
N ARG A 173 22.70 -5.02 1.92
CA ARG A 173 22.92 -3.76 1.21
C ARG A 173 22.15 -2.61 1.83
N ASP A 174 22.78 -1.45 1.93
CA ASP A 174 22.10 -0.21 2.29
C ASP A 174 21.27 0.36 1.11
N SER A 175 20.62 1.51 1.32
CA SER A 175 19.81 2.21 0.31
C SER A 175 20.58 2.63 -0.94
N VAL A 176 21.92 2.60 -0.92
CA VAL A 176 22.81 2.95 -2.04
C VAL A 176 23.48 1.69 -2.62
N GLY A 177 23.08 0.50 -2.15
CA GLY A 177 23.64 -0.78 -2.58
C GLY A 177 24.98 -1.12 -1.94
N ASN A 178 25.45 -0.34 -0.95
CA ASN A 178 26.71 -0.61 -0.27
C ASN A 178 26.56 -1.80 0.67
N THR A 179 27.52 -2.73 0.60
CA THR A 179 27.65 -3.80 1.59
C THR A 179 28.36 -3.30 2.86
N PRO A 180 28.34 -4.05 3.98
CA PRO A 180 29.15 -3.71 5.15
C PRO A 180 30.63 -3.45 4.81
N LEU A 181 31.16 -4.16 3.80
CA LEU A 181 32.53 -3.97 3.32
C LEU A 181 32.72 -2.62 2.60
N HIS A 182 31.73 -2.14 1.84
CA HIS A 182 31.76 -0.81 1.22
C HIS A 182 31.69 0.29 2.28
N CYS A 183 30.81 0.15 3.28
CA CYS A 183 30.69 1.09 4.39
C CYS A 183 31.99 1.21 5.18
N ALA A 184 32.62 0.08 5.49
CA ALA A 184 33.90 0.03 6.18
C ALA A 184 35.05 0.60 5.32
N ALA A 185 35.07 0.34 4.01
CA ALA A 185 36.07 0.86 3.09
C ALA A 185 35.97 2.39 2.90
N TYR A 186 34.76 2.91 2.73
CA TYR A 186 34.47 4.33 2.60
C TYR A 186 34.88 5.13 3.85
N ARG A 187 34.64 4.60 5.05
CA ARG A 187 35.01 5.25 6.32
C ARG A 187 36.44 4.93 6.79
N GLY A 188 37.20 4.12 6.04
CA GLY A 188 38.58 3.77 6.37
C GLY A 188 38.74 2.82 7.57
N GLN A 189 37.74 2.00 7.87
CA GLN A 189 37.68 1.14 9.06
C GLN A 189 38.49 -0.15 8.90
N LYS A 190 39.83 -0.04 9.00
CA LYS A 190 40.80 -1.13 8.75
C LYS A 190 40.46 -2.47 9.41
N GLN A 191 40.12 -2.46 10.69
CA GLN A 191 39.88 -3.69 11.45
C GLN A 191 38.54 -4.36 11.07
N CYS A 192 37.51 -3.56 10.78
CA CYS A 192 36.23 -4.06 10.27
C CYS A 192 36.39 -4.68 8.88
N ILE A 193 37.17 -4.06 7.99
CA ILE A 193 37.49 -4.60 6.66
C ILE A 193 38.14 -5.99 6.78
N ILE A 194 39.16 -6.14 7.64
CA ILE A 194 39.85 -7.43 7.84
C ILE A 194 38.88 -8.47 8.40
N LYS A 195 38.04 -8.11 9.37
CA LYS A 195 37.08 -9.03 9.98
C LYS A 195 36.00 -9.48 8.99
N LEU A 196 35.46 -8.56 8.19
CA LEU A 196 34.47 -8.85 7.15
C LEU A 196 35.05 -9.76 6.06
N LEU A 197 36.26 -9.48 5.57
CA LEU A 197 36.93 -10.34 4.57
C LEU A 197 37.23 -11.75 5.12
N LYS A 198 37.64 -11.86 6.38
CA LYS A 198 37.83 -13.17 7.05
C LYS A 198 36.53 -13.94 7.23
N SER A 199 35.41 -13.23 7.35
CA SER A 199 34.07 -13.81 7.54
C SER A 199 33.34 -14.07 6.23
N GLY A 200 33.99 -13.89 5.07
CA GLY A 200 33.45 -14.25 3.75
C GLY A 200 32.97 -13.09 2.88
N ALA A 201 33.13 -11.82 3.31
CA ALA A 201 32.71 -10.67 2.50
C ALA A 201 33.47 -10.60 1.17
N SER A 202 32.74 -10.36 0.08
CA SER A 202 33.30 -10.38 -1.27
C SER A 202 33.77 -8.98 -1.68
N PRO A 203 35.08 -8.79 -1.97
CA PRO A 203 35.63 -7.49 -2.35
C PRO A 203 35.27 -7.08 -3.78
N THR A 204 34.74 -8.00 -4.59
CA THR A 204 34.35 -7.76 -5.98
C THR A 204 32.87 -7.37 -6.13
N THR A 205 32.11 -7.43 -5.05
CA THR A 205 30.70 -6.98 -5.05
C THR A 205 30.65 -5.51 -5.39
N LYS A 206 29.78 -5.13 -6.31
CA LYS A 206 29.55 -3.73 -6.69
C LYS A 206 28.30 -3.19 -6.02
N ASN A 207 28.36 -1.93 -5.60
CA ASN A 207 27.20 -1.17 -5.15
C ASN A 207 26.36 -0.67 -6.34
N SER A 208 25.28 0.09 -6.07
CA SER A 208 24.39 0.60 -7.12
C SER A 208 25.05 1.61 -8.07
N ASN A 209 26.25 2.09 -7.75
CA ASN A 209 27.08 2.98 -8.58
C ASN A 209 28.15 2.21 -9.39
N ASP A 210 28.07 0.88 -9.48
CA ASP A 210 29.08 0.01 -10.10
C ASP A 210 30.46 0.05 -9.43
N GLN A 211 30.56 0.60 -8.22
CA GLN A 211 31.81 0.73 -7.45
C GLN A 211 32.00 -0.49 -6.56
N THR A 212 33.21 -1.01 -6.51
CA THR A 212 33.62 -2.04 -5.55
C THR A 212 34.05 -1.41 -4.23
N ALA A 213 34.17 -2.22 -3.18
CA ALA A 213 34.72 -1.76 -1.91
C ALA A 213 36.14 -1.17 -2.07
N LEU A 214 36.93 -1.58 -3.06
CA LEU A 214 38.24 -1.01 -3.36
C LEU A 214 38.15 0.42 -3.92
N ASP A 215 37.13 0.70 -4.74
CA ASP A 215 36.94 2.00 -5.38
C ASP A 215 36.51 3.09 -4.38
N LEU A 216 35.87 2.68 -3.29
CA LEU A 216 35.42 3.57 -2.22
C LEU A 216 36.50 3.82 -1.14
N VAL A 217 37.68 3.21 -1.25
CA VAL A 217 38.73 3.36 -0.24
C VAL A 217 39.26 4.79 -0.20
N CYS A 218 39.09 5.45 0.95
CA CYS A 218 39.58 6.80 1.18
C CYS A 218 41.08 6.90 1.55
N SER A 219 41.74 5.78 1.92
CA SER A 219 43.14 5.76 2.38
C SER A 219 44.05 4.85 1.57
N ASP A 220 45.21 5.36 1.17
CA ASP A 220 46.24 4.62 0.42
C ASP A 220 46.76 3.37 1.15
N GLU A 221 46.69 3.34 2.48
CA GLU A 221 47.14 2.18 3.29
C GLU A 221 46.18 0.98 3.21
N LEU A 222 44.92 1.20 2.84
CA LEU A 222 43.87 0.16 2.81
C LEU A 222 43.72 -0.48 1.43
N ARG A 223 44.17 0.21 0.37
CA ARG A 223 44.13 -0.27 -1.02
C ARG A 223 44.89 -1.60 -1.20
N PRO A 224 46.12 -1.79 -0.66
CA PRO A 224 46.85 -3.06 -0.81
C PRO A 224 46.12 -4.25 -0.17
N ILE A 225 45.41 -4.03 0.95
CA ILE A 225 44.69 -5.07 1.69
C ILE A 225 43.51 -5.57 0.85
N LEU A 226 42.69 -4.67 0.33
CA LEU A 226 41.54 -5.03 -0.52
C LEU A 226 41.99 -5.57 -1.89
N ALA A 227 43.02 -4.98 -2.50
CA ALA A 227 43.58 -5.43 -3.77
C ALA A 227 44.21 -6.84 -3.68
N ALA A 228 44.85 -7.20 -2.55
CA ALA A 228 45.38 -8.55 -2.34
C ALA A 228 44.27 -9.61 -2.29
N TYR A 229 43.11 -9.28 -1.74
CA TYR A 229 41.94 -10.17 -1.73
C TYR A 229 41.20 -10.18 -3.08
N GLN A 230 41.19 -9.05 -3.82
CA GLN A 230 40.65 -8.97 -5.18
C GLN A 230 41.50 -9.77 -6.20
N ALA A 231 42.83 -9.70 -6.11
CA ALA A 231 43.76 -10.45 -6.96
C ALA A 231 43.69 -11.96 -6.74
N LYS A 232 43.32 -12.40 -5.53
CA LYS A 232 42.98 -13.80 -5.24
C LYS A 232 41.64 -14.22 -5.86
N SER A 233 40.71 -13.29 -6.04
CA SER A 233 39.41 -13.52 -6.68
C SER A 233 39.46 -13.52 -8.21
N SER A 234 40.41 -12.81 -8.84
CA SER A 234 40.51 -12.66 -10.31
C SER A 234 41.36 -13.72 -11.02
N ARG A 235 42.07 -14.60 -10.29
CA ARG A 235 42.82 -15.74 -10.87
C ARG A 235 42.12 -17.09 -10.72
N LEU A 236 40.80 -17.12 -10.71
CA LEU A 236 40.03 -18.36 -10.60
C LEU A 236 38.78 -18.35 -11.50
N VAL A 237 38.95 -18.31 -12.83
CA VAL A 237 38.11 -19.18 -13.67
C VAL A 237 38.69 -20.58 -13.53
N ARG A 238 38.49 -21.18 -12.36
CA ARG A 238 38.69 -22.62 -12.22
C ARG A 238 37.51 -23.26 -12.91
N TRP A 239 37.77 -23.99 -13.98
CA TRP A 239 36.93 -25.13 -14.31
C TRP A 239 36.75 -25.94 -13.03
N ARG A 240 35.50 -26.06 -12.58
CA ARG A 240 35.16 -26.86 -11.41
C ARG A 240 34.77 -28.24 -11.91
N SER A 241 35.48 -29.25 -11.44
CA SER A 241 35.12 -30.64 -11.71
C SER A 241 33.84 -30.95 -10.95
N HIS A 242 32.80 -31.35 -11.68
CA HIS A 242 31.54 -31.80 -11.11
C HIS A 242 31.28 -33.24 -11.53
N TRP A 243 30.59 -33.97 -10.66
CA TRP A 243 30.05 -35.28 -11.00
C TRP A 243 28.66 -35.08 -11.60
N VAL A 244 28.48 -35.45 -12.86
CA VAL A 244 27.26 -35.19 -13.62
C VAL A 244 26.52 -36.50 -13.85
N ILE A 245 25.23 -36.54 -13.53
CA ILE A 245 24.33 -37.67 -13.75
C ILE A 245 23.25 -37.24 -14.74
N ILE A 246 23.04 -38.04 -15.77
CA ILE A 246 21.91 -37.93 -16.71
C ILE A 246 20.98 -39.10 -16.41
N GLU A 247 19.76 -38.80 -15.99
CA GLU A 247 18.75 -39.79 -15.61
C GLU A 247 17.37 -39.22 -15.95
N ASP A 248 16.47 -40.05 -16.47
CA ASP A 248 15.07 -39.69 -16.78
C ASP A 248 14.86 -38.35 -17.51
N GLY A 249 15.69 -38.10 -18.54
CA GLY A 249 15.58 -36.90 -19.38
C GLY A 249 16.07 -35.63 -18.70
N THR A 250 16.81 -35.74 -17.59
CA THR A 250 17.29 -34.61 -16.80
C THR A 250 18.79 -34.72 -16.54
N ILE A 251 19.51 -33.61 -16.69
CA ILE A 251 20.93 -33.51 -16.32
C ILE A 251 21.06 -32.87 -14.95
N SER A 252 21.82 -33.50 -14.06
CA SER A 252 22.11 -33.00 -12.72
C SER A 252 23.60 -33.05 -12.40
N TRP A 253 24.07 -32.13 -11.57
CA TRP A 253 25.48 -32.10 -11.19
C TRP A 253 25.70 -31.90 -9.70
N TYR A 254 26.74 -32.56 -9.21
CA TYR A 254 27.11 -32.71 -7.81
C TYR A 254 28.59 -32.38 -7.61
N PRO A 255 28.99 -31.96 -6.40
CA PRO A 255 30.38 -31.62 -6.11
C PRO A 255 31.29 -32.86 -6.01
N LYS A 256 30.76 -34.02 -5.61
CA LYS A 256 31.51 -35.28 -5.45
C LYS A 256 30.65 -36.49 -5.83
N GLN A 257 31.30 -37.59 -6.22
CA GLN A 257 30.61 -38.84 -6.60
C GLN A 257 29.76 -39.44 -5.46
N ALA A 258 30.22 -39.37 -4.21
CA ALA A 258 29.48 -39.89 -3.05
C ALA A 258 28.15 -39.16 -2.82
N ASP A 259 28.13 -37.83 -3.03
CA ASP A 259 26.91 -37.01 -2.91
C ASP A 259 25.91 -37.35 -4.02
N ALA A 260 26.41 -37.61 -5.23
CA ALA A 260 25.61 -37.99 -6.38
C ALA A 260 24.95 -39.39 -6.20
N MET A 261 25.68 -40.36 -5.64
CA MET A 261 25.14 -41.70 -5.36
C MET A 261 24.14 -41.73 -4.19
N ALA A 262 24.21 -40.77 -3.28
CA ALA A 262 23.31 -40.64 -2.14
C ALA A 262 22.13 -39.67 -2.39
N GLY A 263 22.10 -38.97 -3.53
CA GLY A 263 21.04 -38.01 -3.88
C GLY A 263 21.03 -36.71 -3.05
N VAL A 264 22.09 -36.41 -2.29
CA VAL A 264 22.14 -35.28 -1.35
C VAL A 264 23.07 -34.18 -1.88
N ARG A 265 22.81 -32.91 -1.53
CA ARG A 265 23.65 -31.75 -1.92
C ARG A 265 23.79 -31.54 -3.45
N LYS A 266 22.67 -31.68 -4.17
CA LYS A 266 22.54 -31.37 -5.60
C LYS A 266 22.82 -29.88 -5.86
N GLN A 267 23.74 -29.57 -6.78
CA GLN A 267 24.11 -28.17 -7.07
C GLN A 267 23.28 -27.55 -8.20
N GLY A 268 22.66 -28.39 -9.03
CA GLY A 268 21.75 -27.94 -10.06
C GLY A 268 21.21 -29.10 -10.88
N CYS A 269 20.13 -28.82 -11.61
CA CYS A 269 19.33 -29.78 -12.35
C CYS A 269 18.65 -29.07 -13.52
N LYS A 270 18.67 -29.64 -14.72
CA LYS A 270 17.98 -29.10 -15.90
C LYS A 270 17.34 -30.20 -16.73
N SER A 271 16.11 -29.95 -17.19
CA SER A 271 15.46 -30.83 -18.17
C SER A 271 16.20 -30.76 -19.50
N LEU A 272 16.32 -31.91 -20.16
CA LEU A 272 16.91 -32.05 -21.50
C LEU A 272 15.84 -32.02 -22.60
N LYS A 273 14.55 -31.80 -22.27
CA LYS A 273 13.48 -31.68 -23.25
C LYS A 273 13.81 -30.56 -24.25
N ASP A 274 13.78 -30.89 -25.55
CA ASP A 274 14.15 -30.02 -26.67
C ASP A 274 15.56 -29.38 -26.57
N ALA A 275 16.46 -29.95 -25.75
CA ALA A 275 17.81 -29.43 -25.61
C ALA A 275 18.67 -29.76 -26.84
N THR A 276 19.39 -28.77 -27.35
CA THR A 276 20.26 -28.88 -28.52
C THR A 276 21.72 -28.76 -28.12
N CYS A 277 22.55 -29.70 -28.61
CA CYS A 277 23.98 -29.66 -28.39
C CYS A 277 24.70 -29.02 -29.58
N MET A 278 25.50 -28.00 -29.35
CA MET A 278 26.32 -27.35 -30.36
C MET A 278 27.80 -27.66 -30.14
N VAL A 279 28.50 -27.98 -31.22
CA VAL A 279 29.90 -28.39 -31.18
C VAL A 279 30.71 -27.51 -32.14
N LYS A 280 31.89 -27.07 -31.69
CA LYS A 280 32.85 -26.40 -32.57
C LYS A 280 33.73 -27.46 -33.25
N PRO A 281 33.81 -27.52 -34.59
CA PRO A 281 34.52 -28.57 -35.31
C PRO A 281 36.01 -28.72 -34.96
N TRP A 282 36.67 -27.64 -34.55
CA TRP A 282 38.11 -27.59 -34.28
C TRP A 282 38.52 -27.83 -32.82
N ASP A 283 37.58 -27.92 -31.86
CA ASP A 283 37.90 -28.11 -30.44
C ASP A 283 37.37 -29.46 -29.94
N PRO A 284 38.19 -30.53 -29.84
CA PRO A 284 37.73 -31.87 -29.53
C PRO A 284 37.32 -32.08 -28.05
N TRP A 285 37.53 -31.10 -27.16
CA TRP A 285 37.21 -31.22 -25.74
C TRP A 285 35.91 -30.54 -25.34
N PHE A 286 35.37 -29.68 -26.19
CA PHE A 286 34.34 -28.72 -25.82
C PHE A 286 33.03 -28.97 -26.55
N PHE A 287 31.93 -28.78 -25.84
CA PHE A 287 30.59 -28.70 -26.42
C PHE A 287 29.70 -27.79 -25.57
N MET A 288 28.66 -27.26 -26.19
CA MET A 288 27.67 -26.38 -25.58
C MET A 288 26.32 -27.07 -25.57
N LEU A 289 25.62 -27.03 -24.45
CA LEU A 289 24.25 -27.54 -24.32
C LEU A 289 23.32 -26.33 -24.20
N ARG A 290 22.44 -26.13 -25.18
CA ARG A 290 21.37 -25.14 -25.12
C ARG A 290 20.09 -25.86 -24.70
N CYS A 291 19.56 -25.52 -23.54
CA CYS A 291 18.28 -26.04 -23.04
C CYS A 291 17.10 -25.31 -23.71
N PHE A 292 15.87 -25.80 -23.54
CA PHE A 292 14.66 -25.21 -24.15
C PHE A 292 14.40 -23.75 -23.75
N ASP A 293 14.88 -23.36 -22.56
CA ASP A 293 14.79 -22.00 -22.01
C ASP A 293 15.89 -21.06 -22.55
N ASP A 294 16.54 -21.44 -23.64
CA ASP A 294 17.68 -20.76 -24.26
C ASP A 294 18.94 -20.62 -23.37
N THR A 295 18.96 -21.25 -22.18
CA THR A 295 20.16 -21.28 -21.33
C THR A 295 21.24 -22.13 -21.98
N VAL A 296 22.46 -21.60 -22.04
CA VAL A 296 23.60 -22.28 -22.65
C VAL A 296 24.65 -22.67 -21.60
N TYR A 297 24.84 -23.97 -21.42
CA TYR A 297 25.88 -24.55 -20.56
C TYR A 297 27.12 -24.93 -21.35
N TYR A 298 28.28 -24.69 -20.75
CA TYR A 298 29.59 -24.93 -21.35
C TYR A 298 30.28 -26.11 -20.69
N PHE A 299 30.49 -27.19 -21.44
CA PHE A 299 31.12 -28.41 -20.95
C PHE A 299 32.49 -28.64 -21.57
N LYS A 300 33.42 -29.17 -20.75
CA LYS A 300 34.72 -29.64 -21.20
C LYS A 300 34.96 -31.07 -20.72
N VAL A 301 35.14 -32.01 -21.65
CA VAL A 301 35.42 -33.41 -21.31
C VAL A 301 36.86 -33.58 -20.84
N SER A 302 37.05 -34.39 -19.79
CA SER A 302 38.33 -34.54 -19.08
C SER A 302 39.17 -35.75 -19.52
N SER A 303 38.86 -36.41 -20.63
CA SER A 303 39.55 -37.65 -21.05
C SER A 303 40.98 -37.40 -21.57
N LYS A 304 41.94 -38.23 -21.13
CA LYS A 304 43.37 -38.13 -21.49
C LYS A 304 43.76 -38.99 -22.71
N THR A 305 42.91 -39.92 -23.16
CA THR A 305 43.24 -40.93 -24.19
C THR A 305 42.55 -40.68 -25.53
N ASP A 306 41.26 -40.33 -25.54
CA ASP A 306 40.54 -39.89 -26.74
C ASP A 306 39.38 -38.92 -26.37
N PRO A 307 39.63 -37.59 -26.43
CA PRO A 307 38.65 -36.59 -26.06
C PRO A 307 37.50 -36.47 -27.07
N ALA A 308 37.76 -36.73 -28.35
CA ALA A 308 36.74 -36.63 -29.39
C ALA A 308 35.68 -37.73 -29.26
N LEU A 309 36.11 -38.98 -28.98
CA LEU A 309 35.21 -40.09 -28.72
C LEU A 309 34.43 -39.91 -27.40
N THR A 310 35.08 -39.38 -26.37
CA THR A 310 34.42 -39.13 -25.06
C THR A 310 33.36 -38.05 -25.20
N ARG A 311 33.67 -36.95 -25.92
CA ARG A 311 32.69 -35.92 -26.25
C ARG A 311 31.53 -36.47 -27.07
N LYS A 312 31.80 -37.33 -28.06
CA LYS A 312 30.76 -37.99 -28.85
C LYS A 312 29.80 -38.81 -27.97
N ARG A 313 30.32 -39.61 -27.03
CA ARG A 313 29.49 -40.37 -26.08
C ARG A 313 28.61 -39.48 -25.20
N TRP A 314 29.12 -38.33 -24.77
CA TRP A 314 28.33 -37.35 -24.02
C TRP A 314 27.20 -36.75 -24.86
N LEU A 315 27.48 -36.43 -26.12
CA LEU A 315 26.47 -35.91 -27.05
C LEU A 315 25.40 -36.97 -27.34
N ASP A 316 25.81 -38.20 -27.65
CA ASP A 316 24.90 -39.32 -27.91
C ASP A 316 24.00 -39.61 -26.70
N ALA A 317 24.53 -39.51 -25.46
CA ALA A 317 23.75 -39.69 -24.23
C ALA A 317 22.77 -38.54 -23.98
N LEU A 318 23.18 -37.29 -24.20
CA LEU A 318 22.29 -36.13 -24.06
C LEU A 318 21.17 -36.14 -25.10
N GLU A 319 21.47 -36.56 -26.33
CA GLU A 319 20.48 -36.72 -27.40
C GLU A 319 19.52 -37.88 -27.11
N ALA A 320 20.01 -39.02 -26.64
CA ALA A 320 19.18 -40.15 -26.25
C ALA A 320 18.23 -39.81 -25.09
N HIS A 321 18.70 -39.09 -24.06
CA HIS A 321 17.87 -38.68 -22.93
C HIS A 321 16.97 -37.48 -23.24
N SER A 322 17.35 -36.58 -24.16
CA SER A 322 16.46 -35.56 -24.73
C SER A 322 15.31 -36.22 -25.50
N SER A 323 15.63 -37.23 -26.31
CA SER A 323 14.64 -38.04 -27.05
C SER A 323 13.78 -38.91 -26.12
N PHE A 324 14.33 -39.40 -25.01
CA PHE A 324 13.59 -40.11 -23.96
C PHE A 324 12.59 -39.18 -23.25
N SER A 325 12.95 -37.91 -23.05
CA SER A 325 12.07 -36.87 -22.51
C SER A 325 10.99 -36.42 -23.52
N ALA A 326 11.25 -36.54 -24.83
CA ALA A 326 10.26 -36.32 -25.89
C ALA A 326 9.31 -37.51 -26.11
N GLY A 327 9.73 -38.74 -25.78
CA GLY A 327 8.95 -39.98 -25.94
C GLY A 327 8.10 -40.40 -24.74
N HIS A 328 8.17 -39.67 -23.62
CA HIS A 328 7.27 -39.84 -22.45
C HIS A 328 6.26 -38.70 -22.34
N CYS A 329 5.79 -38.18 -23.48
CA CYS A 329 4.38 -37.89 -23.59
C CYS A 329 3.73 -39.21 -24.03
N PRO A 330 2.88 -39.85 -23.21
CA PRO A 330 1.73 -40.51 -23.83
C PRO A 330 1.10 -39.45 -24.76
N PRO A 331 0.57 -39.84 -25.93
CA PRO A 331 -0.32 -38.94 -26.64
C PRO A 331 -1.30 -38.40 -25.60
N GLU A 332 -1.58 -37.10 -25.60
CA GLU A 332 -2.83 -36.67 -24.99
C GLU A 332 -3.88 -37.66 -25.52
N PRO A 333 -4.55 -38.45 -24.66
CA PRO A 333 -5.92 -38.71 -25.02
C PRO A 333 -6.45 -37.29 -25.15
N ALA A 334 -7.00 -36.96 -26.31
CA ALA A 334 -8.02 -35.93 -26.32
C ALA A 334 -8.86 -36.21 -25.07
N CYS A 335 -8.80 -35.32 -24.07
CA CYS A 335 -9.76 -35.36 -23.00
C CYS A 335 -11.07 -35.00 -23.67
N ASN A 336 -11.67 -36.02 -24.29
CA ASN A 336 -13.09 -36.17 -24.25
C ASN A 336 -13.42 -36.05 -22.77
N ASP A 337 -14.22 -35.05 -22.40
CA ASP A 337 -14.93 -34.97 -21.12
C ASP A 337 -15.83 -36.21 -20.85
N ALA A 338 -15.62 -37.33 -21.56
CA ALA A 338 -16.38 -38.56 -21.51
C ALA A 338 -15.77 -39.62 -20.57
N ASP A 339 -14.45 -39.64 -20.31
CA ASP A 339 -13.83 -40.71 -19.51
C ASP A 339 -13.95 -40.51 -17.98
N ASP A 340 -13.93 -39.25 -17.51
CA ASP A 340 -14.27 -38.92 -16.10
C ASP A 340 -15.77 -39.19 -15.81
N ASP A 341 -16.65 -39.18 -16.84
CA ASP A 341 -18.09 -39.49 -16.71
C ASP A 341 -18.37 -41.02 -16.66
N VAL A 342 -17.50 -41.85 -17.26
CA VAL A 342 -17.63 -43.32 -17.26
C VAL A 342 -17.24 -43.94 -15.92
N THR A 343 -16.17 -43.48 -15.28
CA THR A 343 -15.71 -43.99 -13.98
C THR A 343 -16.66 -43.62 -12.83
N VAL A 344 -17.16 -42.39 -12.81
CA VAL A 344 -18.20 -41.94 -11.86
C VAL A 344 -19.51 -42.71 -12.06
N ARG A 345 -19.90 -42.99 -13.32
CA ARG A 345 -21.05 -43.87 -13.61
C ARG A 345 -20.85 -45.30 -13.12
N ASN A 346 -19.66 -45.87 -13.27
CA ASN A 346 -19.35 -47.23 -12.81
C ASN A 346 -19.37 -47.34 -11.28
N LEU A 347 -18.81 -46.36 -10.56
CA LEU A 347 -18.88 -46.31 -9.10
C LEU A 347 -20.32 -46.15 -8.61
N SER A 348 -21.12 -45.30 -9.27
CA SER A 348 -22.54 -45.11 -8.96
C SER A 348 -23.35 -46.40 -9.17
N GLN A 349 -23.10 -47.13 -10.26
CA GLN A 349 -23.73 -48.42 -10.53
C GLN A 349 -23.31 -49.50 -9.53
N ALA A 350 -22.03 -49.57 -9.18
CA ALA A 350 -21.51 -50.51 -8.18
C ALA A 350 -22.09 -50.22 -6.79
N LEU A 351 -22.17 -48.94 -6.39
CA LEU A 351 -22.77 -48.51 -5.14
C LEU A 351 -24.27 -48.83 -5.07
N GLN A 352 -24.99 -48.63 -6.18
CA GLN A 352 -26.40 -48.98 -6.28
C GLN A 352 -26.62 -50.50 -6.19
N ALA A 353 -25.75 -51.30 -6.82
CA ALA A 353 -25.78 -52.76 -6.72
C ALA A 353 -25.47 -53.24 -5.29
N ALA A 354 -24.48 -52.65 -4.62
CA ALA A 354 -24.13 -52.94 -3.24
C ALA A 354 -25.23 -52.53 -2.24
N SER A 355 -25.88 -51.39 -2.46
CA SER A 355 -27.02 -50.95 -1.66
C SER A 355 -28.22 -51.90 -1.82
N THR A 356 -28.49 -52.34 -3.05
CA THR A 356 -29.57 -53.29 -3.34
C THR A 356 -29.30 -54.67 -2.72
N SER A 357 -28.06 -55.17 -2.77
CA SER A 357 -27.69 -56.44 -2.13
C SER A 357 -27.74 -56.35 -0.60
N GLN A 358 -27.28 -55.24 -0.03
CA GLN A 358 -27.37 -54.95 1.40
C GLN A 358 -28.83 -54.92 1.89
N GLN A 359 -29.74 -54.26 1.16
CA GLN A 359 -31.17 -54.22 1.50
C GLN A 359 -31.81 -55.61 1.46
N LYS A 360 -31.50 -56.42 0.43
CA LYS A 360 -31.97 -57.80 0.33
C LYS A 360 -31.46 -58.64 1.50
N LEU A 361 -30.16 -58.57 1.81
CA LEU A 361 -29.58 -59.27 2.95
C LEU A 361 -30.24 -58.84 4.27
N HIS A 362 -30.46 -57.53 4.47
CA HIS A 362 -31.12 -57.02 5.68
C HIS A 362 -32.55 -57.57 5.82
N SER A 363 -33.30 -57.67 4.73
CA SER A 363 -34.66 -58.26 4.74
C SER A 363 -34.61 -59.76 5.09
N GLU A 364 -33.69 -60.51 4.51
CA GLU A 364 -33.55 -61.95 4.74
C GLU A 364 -33.03 -62.28 6.13
N VAL A 365 -32.09 -61.48 6.66
CA VAL A 365 -31.63 -61.57 8.06
C VAL A 365 -32.76 -61.24 9.02
N SER A 366 -33.63 -60.27 8.71
CA SER A 366 -34.80 -59.95 9.53
C SER A 366 -35.82 -61.10 9.54
N ILE A 367 -36.06 -61.73 8.39
CA ILE A 367 -36.91 -62.92 8.28
C ILE A 367 -36.30 -64.08 9.07
N PHE A 368 -35.00 -64.35 8.90
CA PHE A 368 -34.28 -65.39 9.63
C PHE A 368 -34.34 -65.16 11.15
N GLN A 369 -34.14 -63.92 11.62
CA GLN A 369 -34.28 -63.56 13.03
C GLN A 369 -35.71 -63.77 13.56
N SER A 370 -36.73 -63.52 12.75
CA SER A 370 -38.13 -63.78 13.14
C SER A 370 -38.44 -65.28 13.24
N MET A 371 -37.85 -66.10 12.37
CA MET A 371 -37.96 -67.56 12.41
C MET A 371 -37.24 -68.15 13.63
N VAL A 372 -36.09 -67.60 14.01
CA VAL A 372 -35.33 -68.02 15.20
C VAL A 372 -36.00 -67.57 16.50
N LYS A 373 -36.72 -66.43 16.51
CA LYS A 373 -37.41 -65.93 17.72
C LYS A 373 -38.73 -66.66 18.03
N ASN A 374 -39.36 -67.31 17.06
CA ASN A 374 -40.63 -68.04 17.22
C ASN A 374 -40.39 -69.53 17.58
N ASP A 375 -39.56 -69.78 18.59
CA ASP A 375 -39.02 -71.10 18.94
C ASP A 375 -39.97 -71.90 19.86
N GLU A 376 -41.07 -72.44 19.30
CA GLU A 376 -41.90 -73.44 20.01
C GLU A 376 -42.18 -74.72 19.19
N ASN A 377 -41.63 -74.89 17.97
CA ASN A 377 -41.91 -76.08 17.15
C ASN A 377 -40.65 -76.80 16.67
N SER A 378 -40.44 -78.03 17.15
CA SER A 378 -39.32 -78.92 16.82
C SER A 378 -39.29 -79.41 15.35
N ALA A 379 -40.14 -78.87 14.48
CA ALA A 379 -40.25 -79.23 13.07
C ALA A 379 -39.53 -78.23 12.12
N LEU A 380 -38.95 -77.14 12.64
CA LEU A 380 -38.38 -76.03 11.85
C LEU A 380 -36.89 -76.18 11.50
N ALA A 381 -36.22 -77.26 11.90
CA ALA A 381 -34.77 -77.42 11.70
C ALA A 381 -34.33 -77.38 10.23
N ALA A 382 -35.06 -78.06 9.33
CA ALA A 382 -34.72 -78.07 7.91
C ALA A 382 -35.00 -76.72 7.19
N PRO A 383 -36.16 -76.05 7.39
CA PRO A 383 -36.39 -74.70 6.89
C PRO A 383 -35.39 -73.66 7.41
N LEU A 384 -35.00 -73.73 8.68
CA LEU A 384 -33.99 -72.83 9.26
C LEU A 384 -32.61 -73.03 8.65
N LEU A 385 -32.21 -74.29 8.40
CA LEU A 385 -30.93 -74.61 7.74
C LEU A 385 -30.90 -74.11 6.29
N LEU A 386 -32.01 -74.28 5.56
CA LEU A 386 -32.15 -73.74 4.20
C LEU A 386 -32.05 -72.21 4.21
N LYS A 387 -32.76 -71.56 5.14
CA LYS A 387 -32.75 -70.10 5.27
C LYS A 387 -31.38 -69.55 5.69
N ALA A 388 -30.70 -70.24 6.60
CA ALA A 388 -29.33 -69.91 6.98
C ALA A 388 -28.37 -69.99 5.78
N LYS A 389 -28.52 -71.01 4.94
CA LYS A 389 -27.73 -71.16 3.71
C LYS A 389 -28.01 -70.03 2.71
N GLU A 390 -29.27 -69.69 2.47
CA GLU A 390 -29.68 -68.56 1.62
C GLU A 390 -29.11 -67.23 2.15
N THR A 391 -29.19 -66.97 3.46
CA THR A 391 -28.61 -65.76 4.07
C THR A 391 -27.09 -65.72 3.97
N SER A 392 -26.42 -66.87 4.10
CA SER A 392 -24.97 -66.96 3.96
C SER A 392 -24.51 -66.69 2.52
N GLU A 393 -25.24 -67.21 1.53
CA GLU A 393 -24.98 -66.96 0.10
C GLU A 393 -25.21 -65.48 -0.25
N LEU A 394 -26.30 -64.87 0.22
CA LEU A 394 -26.53 -63.43 0.07
C LEU A 394 -25.48 -62.57 0.80
N SER A 395 -25.02 -63.00 1.98
CA SER A 395 -23.97 -62.30 2.73
C SER A 395 -22.66 -62.30 1.96
N SER A 396 -22.30 -63.45 1.37
CA SER A 396 -21.10 -63.56 0.52
C SER A 396 -21.21 -62.67 -0.72
N GLY A 397 -22.36 -62.66 -1.40
CA GLY A 397 -22.60 -61.79 -2.54
C GLY A 397 -22.58 -60.28 -2.19
N THR A 398 -23.04 -59.92 -0.99
CA THR A 398 -23.01 -58.53 -0.50
C THR A 398 -21.57 -58.10 -0.19
N CYS A 399 -20.78 -58.95 0.46
CA CYS A 399 -19.36 -58.68 0.70
C CYS A 399 -18.59 -58.51 -0.62
N ALA A 400 -18.86 -59.33 -1.64
CA ALA A 400 -18.23 -59.19 -2.96
C ALA A 400 -18.58 -57.85 -3.63
N ALA A 401 -19.83 -57.41 -3.55
CA ALA A 401 -20.26 -56.12 -4.09
C ALA A 401 -19.62 -54.91 -3.36
N LEU A 402 -19.46 -55.00 -2.03
CA LEU A 402 -18.78 -53.97 -1.24
C LEU A 402 -17.27 -53.95 -1.50
N HIS A 403 -16.65 -55.11 -1.69
CA HIS A 403 -15.25 -55.22 -2.09
C HIS A 403 -14.99 -54.54 -3.43
N LEU A 404 -15.87 -54.74 -4.42
CA LEU A 404 -15.77 -54.05 -5.71
C LEU A 404 -15.87 -52.52 -5.57
N CYS A 405 -16.71 -52.02 -4.66
CA CYS A 405 -16.80 -50.58 -4.39
C CYS A 405 -15.51 -50.04 -3.75
N LEU A 406 -14.91 -50.80 -2.83
CA LEU A 406 -13.63 -50.45 -2.19
C LEU A 406 -12.47 -50.44 -3.18
N GLU A 407 -12.42 -51.40 -4.11
CA GLU A 407 -11.41 -51.43 -5.17
C GLU A 407 -11.55 -50.20 -6.08
N LEU A 408 -12.76 -49.88 -6.55
CA LEU A 408 -12.99 -48.70 -7.39
C LEU A 408 -12.69 -47.37 -6.67
N LEU A 409 -12.95 -47.29 -5.35
CA LEU A 409 -12.59 -46.11 -4.55
C LEU A 409 -11.08 -45.97 -4.37
N SER A 410 -10.37 -47.08 -4.15
CA SER A 410 -8.91 -47.10 -4.03
C SER A 410 -8.24 -46.68 -5.34
N GLU A 411 -8.74 -47.18 -6.48
CA GLU A 411 -8.25 -46.76 -7.81
C GLU A 411 -8.50 -45.26 -8.05
N GLN A 412 -9.64 -44.74 -7.58
CA GLN A 412 -9.97 -43.33 -7.73
C GLN A 412 -9.16 -42.40 -6.81
N GLU A 413 -8.80 -42.87 -5.61
CA GLU A 413 -7.91 -42.15 -4.67
C GLU A 413 -6.49 -42.02 -5.23
N GLU A 414 -5.97 -43.05 -5.90
CA GLU A 414 -4.69 -42.99 -6.60
C GLU A 414 -4.73 -41.98 -7.76
N VAL A 415 -5.80 -41.99 -8.57
CA VAL A 415 -5.98 -41.04 -9.68
C VAL A 415 -6.11 -39.60 -9.16
N TRP A 416 -6.84 -39.37 -8.06
CA TRP A 416 -6.94 -38.05 -7.44
C TRP A 416 -5.65 -37.58 -6.81
N SER A 417 -4.88 -38.47 -6.20
CA SER A 417 -3.56 -38.17 -5.66
C SER A 417 -2.60 -37.75 -6.78
N LEU A 418 -2.63 -38.45 -7.92
CA LEU A 418 -1.87 -38.10 -9.12
C LEU A 418 -2.32 -36.77 -9.74
N LYS A 419 -3.64 -36.52 -9.86
CA LYS A 419 -4.16 -35.22 -10.33
C LYS A 419 -3.77 -34.09 -9.38
N PHE A 420 -3.81 -34.33 -8.06
CA PHE A 420 -3.41 -33.37 -7.04
C PHE A 420 -1.91 -33.07 -7.10
N GLU A 421 -1.04 -34.07 -7.24
CA GLU A 421 0.39 -33.88 -7.45
C GLU A 421 0.69 -33.11 -8.74
N GLN A 422 -0.02 -33.42 -9.84
CA GLN A 422 0.11 -32.66 -11.09
C GLN A 422 -0.33 -31.20 -10.96
N GLU A 423 -1.37 -30.93 -10.16
CA GLU A 423 -1.87 -29.57 -9.93
C GLU A 423 -0.95 -28.78 -8.98
N VAL A 424 -0.40 -29.42 -7.95
CA VAL A 424 0.64 -28.86 -7.08
C VAL A 424 1.89 -28.52 -7.90
N GLU A 425 2.27 -29.40 -8.82
CA GLU A 425 3.42 -29.19 -9.70
C GLU A 425 3.18 -28.10 -10.75
N LYS A 426 1.96 -28.00 -11.30
CA LYS A 426 1.54 -26.85 -12.14
C LYS A 426 1.60 -25.54 -11.37
N ASN A 427 1.11 -25.52 -10.13
CA ASN A 427 1.15 -24.33 -9.29
C ASN A 427 2.58 -23.94 -8.90
N ARG A 428 3.45 -24.93 -8.65
CA ARG A 428 4.88 -24.71 -8.43
C ARG A 428 5.54 -24.11 -9.67
N ALA A 429 5.29 -24.68 -10.85
CA ALA A 429 5.81 -24.18 -12.12
C ALA A 429 5.30 -22.76 -12.45
N LEU A 430 4.04 -22.46 -12.16
CA LEU A 430 3.45 -21.12 -12.33
C LEU A 430 4.09 -20.11 -11.37
N THR A 431 4.36 -20.52 -10.12
CA THR A 431 5.03 -19.68 -9.11
C THR A 431 6.49 -19.40 -9.50
N GLU A 432 7.19 -20.40 -10.02
CA GLU A 432 8.56 -20.25 -10.54
C GLU A 432 8.58 -19.37 -11.81
N ALA A 433 7.59 -19.49 -12.70
CA ALA A 433 7.44 -18.62 -13.87
C ALA A 433 7.15 -17.15 -13.48
N LEU A 434 6.31 -16.93 -12.46
CA LEU A 434 6.04 -15.61 -11.89
C LEU A 434 7.28 -14.98 -11.23
N GLN A 435 8.08 -15.76 -10.50
CA GLN A 435 9.35 -15.29 -9.96
C GLN A 435 10.34 -14.93 -11.07
N THR A 436 10.36 -15.70 -12.16
CA THR A 436 11.24 -15.45 -13.31
C THR A 436 10.82 -14.17 -14.05
N LEU A 437 9.51 -13.99 -14.33
CA LEU A 437 8.94 -12.76 -14.90
C LEU A 437 9.20 -11.54 -14.01
N ALA A 438 9.11 -11.68 -12.68
CA ALA A 438 9.41 -10.60 -11.74
C ALA A 438 10.91 -10.20 -11.77
N THR A 439 11.80 -11.18 -11.92
CA THR A 439 13.24 -10.90 -12.07
C THR A 439 13.60 -10.28 -13.42
N GLU A 440 12.88 -10.61 -14.49
CA GLU A 440 13.06 -10.03 -15.82
C GLU A 440 12.51 -8.60 -15.91
N ASN A 441 11.32 -8.34 -15.35
CA ASN A 441 10.78 -6.97 -15.25
C ASN A 441 11.71 -6.05 -14.46
N HIS A 442 12.34 -6.55 -13.38
CA HIS A 442 13.32 -5.79 -12.61
C HIS A 442 14.64 -5.53 -13.36
N GLN A 443 14.97 -6.33 -14.38
CA GLN A 443 16.11 -6.10 -15.29
C GLN A 443 15.76 -5.12 -16.43
N VAL A 444 14.52 -5.14 -16.93
CA VAL A 444 13.99 -4.20 -17.95
C VAL A 444 13.80 -2.79 -17.37
N GLU A 445 13.42 -2.65 -16.10
CA GLU A 445 13.38 -1.34 -15.43
C GLU A 445 14.78 -0.74 -15.22
N ARG A 446 15.80 -1.58 -14.98
CA ARG A 446 17.20 -1.12 -14.79
C ARG A 446 17.86 -0.62 -16.07
N SER A 447 17.44 -1.07 -17.25
CA SER A 447 17.97 -0.60 -18.53
C SER A 447 17.35 0.72 -18.99
N ARG A 448 16.18 1.12 -18.50
CA ARG A 448 15.53 2.43 -18.81
C ARG A 448 16.02 3.60 -17.93
N GLY A 449 16.67 3.34 -16.80
CA GLY A 449 17.11 4.37 -15.83
C GLY A 449 18.43 5.10 -16.14
N LYS A 450 19.17 4.78 -17.22
CA LYS A 450 20.51 5.34 -17.50
C LYS A 450 20.59 6.37 -18.65
N SER A 451 19.50 6.97 -19.13
CA SER A 451 19.59 8.04 -20.14
C SER A 451 18.61 9.20 -19.96
N ARG A 452 19.07 10.33 -19.39
CA ARG A 452 19.06 11.69 -20.00
C ARG A 452 19.22 12.86 -19.00
N ARG A 453 20.36 13.55 -19.09
CA ARG A 453 20.47 15.00 -19.41
C ARG A 453 21.41 15.04 -20.64
N SER A 454 21.01 15.36 -21.87
CA SER A 454 20.47 16.62 -22.41
C SER A 454 19.76 16.39 -23.78
N SER A 455 18.68 17.16 -24.00
CA SER A 455 18.03 17.65 -25.25
C SER A 455 17.69 16.71 -26.44
N VAL A 456 16.45 16.91 -26.92
CA VAL A 456 15.78 16.58 -28.20
C VAL A 456 14.94 15.29 -28.27
N LEU A 457 13.69 15.50 -28.72
CA LEU A 457 12.55 14.62 -29.02
C LEU A 457 12.78 13.10 -29.05
N SER A 458 11.88 12.37 -28.38
CA SER A 458 11.06 11.31 -28.98
C SER A 458 10.30 10.56 -27.87
N THR A 459 8.97 10.62 -27.97
CA THR A 459 7.99 9.54 -27.74
C THR A 459 8.49 8.34 -26.92
N PHE A 460 7.91 8.07 -25.75
CA PHE A 460 7.52 6.72 -25.28
C PHE A 460 6.85 6.77 -23.90
N ASN A 461 5.85 5.90 -23.78
CA ASN A 461 4.72 5.88 -22.85
C ASN A 461 5.03 5.91 -21.35
N GLU A 462 4.18 6.65 -20.65
CA GLU A 462 3.93 6.68 -19.22
C GLU A 462 2.78 5.71 -18.89
N ASP A 463 2.89 4.93 -17.82
CA ASP A 463 1.81 4.23 -17.13
C ASP A 463 2.35 3.78 -15.74
N ASP A 464 1.62 3.67 -14.62
CA ASP A 464 0.37 4.30 -14.17
C ASP A 464 0.09 3.83 -12.71
N PHE A 465 -0.30 4.75 -11.80
CA PHE A 465 -0.88 4.44 -10.48
C PHE A 465 -2.36 4.82 -10.55
N TYR A 466 -3.26 3.86 -10.81
CA TYR A 466 -4.71 4.10 -10.91
C TYR A 466 -5.52 2.92 -10.38
N ASP A 467 -6.58 3.27 -9.65
CA ASP A 467 -7.62 2.38 -9.10
C ASP A 467 -8.49 1.67 -10.18
N ALA A 468 -7.99 1.49 -11.41
CA ALA A 468 -8.71 0.81 -12.48
C ALA A 468 -7.75 -0.04 -13.31
N LEU A 469 -7.77 -1.36 -13.11
CA LEU A 469 -7.01 -2.29 -13.94
C LEU A 469 -7.64 -2.41 -15.33
N SER A 470 -6.81 -2.33 -16.37
CA SER A 470 -7.05 -2.93 -17.67
C SER A 470 -5.82 -3.75 -18.07
N GLU A 471 -6.04 -5.00 -18.44
CA GLU A 471 -5.14 -5.77 -19.30
C GLU A 471 -5.47 -5.46 -20.77
N SER A 472 -4.42 -5.31 -21.59
CA SER A 472 -4.23 -5.92 -22.91
C SER A 472 -3.49 -4.99 -23.88
N ASP A 473 -2.44 -5.56 -24.46
CA ASP A 473 -1.53 -5.03 -25.47
C ASP A 473 -2.22 -4.68 -26.81
N SER A 474 -1.82 -3.57 -27.42
CA SER A 474 -1.58 -3.49 -28.86
C SER A 474 -0.85 -2.19 -29.23
N GLU A 475 0.38 -2.32 -29.70
CA GLU A 475 1.16 -1.27 -30.35
C GLU A 475 0.57 -0.90 -31.72
N LEU A 476 0.62 0.38 -32.09
CA LEU A 476 0.90 0.82 -33.48
C LEU A 476 1.27 2.32 -33.53
N SER A 477 2.53 2.53 -33.91
CA SER A 477 3.19 3.80 -34.22
C SER A 477 2.82 4.30 -35.61
N VAL A 478 2.56 5.61 -35.80
CA VAL A 478 3.00 6.36 -37.00
C VAL A 478 3.21 7.84 -36.65
N SER A 479 4.46 8.30 -36.75
CA SER A 479 4.83 9.72 -36.90
C SER A 479 4.93 10.10 -38.38
N GLY A 480 4.53 11.30 -38.79
CA GLY A 480 4.73 11.77 -40.17
C GLY A 480 4.44 13.25 -40.44
N PHE A 481 5.43 14.11 -40.15
CA PHE A 481 5.98 15.24 -40.94
C PHE A 481 5.13 16.31 -41.70
N LEU A 482 5.56 17.57 -41.48
CA LEU A 482 5.69 18.79 -42.33
C LEU A 482 4.50 19.67 -42.78
N SER A 483 4.50 20.90 -42.24
CA SER A 483 4.71 22.21 -42.92
C SER A 483 4.19 22.41 -44.35
N VAL A 484 3.40 23.46 -44.58
CA VAL A 484 3.68 24.58 -45.50
C VAL A 484 2.53 25.59 -45.47
N ALA A 485 2.92 26.86 -45.62
CA ALA A 485 2.14 28.08 -45.75
C ALA A 485 0.94 28.03 -46.71
N GLY A 486 0.00 28.95 -46.52
CA GLY A 486 -1.05 29.22 -47.51
C GLY A 486 -1.98 30.35 -47.10
N HIS A 487 -1.75 31.50 -47.70
CA HIS A 487 -2.46 32.77 -47.65
C HIS A 487 -3.98 32.74 -47.90
N SER A 488 -4.55 33.95 -47.71
CA SER A 488 -5.82 34.52 -48.19
C SER A 488 -7.00 34.25 -47.26
N GLY A 489 -7.61 35.27 -46.67
CA GLY A 489 -8.26 36.39 -47.37
C GLY A 489 -9.72 35.97 -47.60
N GLU A 490 -10.75 36.77 -47.42
CA GLU A 490 -10.91 38.18 -47.10
C GLU A 490 -12.42 38.33 -46.81
N GLU A 491 -12.82 39.52 -46.34
CA GLU A 491 -14.18 40.08 -46.46
C GLU A 491 -15.32 39.50 -45.60
N ASP A 492 -16.33 40.26 -45.21
CA ASP A 492 -16.51 41.69 -44.90
C ASP A 492 -17.96 41.81 -44.38
N GLU A 493 -18.24 42.95 -43.76
CA GLU A 493 -19.54 43.56 -43.49
C GLU A 493 -20.44 42.88 -42.43
N GLY A 494 -20.80 43.52 -41.32
CA GLY A 494 -21.02 44.94 -41.12
C GLY A 494 -22.50 45.19 -40.91
N ARG A 495 -22.91 45.49 -39.68
CA ARG A 495 -23.95 46.51 -39.43
C ARG A 495 -23.98 46.98 -37.98
N ASP A 496 -24.05 48.29 -37.93
CA ASP A 496 -23.96 49.21 -36.82
C ASP A 496 -25.25 49.35 -35.99
N SER A 497 -25.05 49.43 -34.65
CA SER A 497 -25.54 50.52 -33.76
C SER A 497 -27.06 50.69 -33.45
N PRO A 498 -27.46 51.47 -32.41
CA PRO A 498 -26.90 51.58 -31.06
C PRO A 498 -27.93 51.89 -29.91
N LEU A 499 -27.43 51.85 -28.66
CA LEU A 499 -27.61 52.83 -27.54
C LEU A 499 -28.84 52.86 -26.59
N LEU A 500 -28.48 53.00 -25.29
CA LEU A 500 -29.01 53.83 -24.19
C LEU A 500 -29.66 53.16 -22.94
N SER A 501 -28.78 52.94 -21.94
CA SER A 501 -28.82 53.43 -20.54
C SER A 501 -30.15 53.75 -19.83
N SER A 502 -30.27 53.32 -18.56
CA SER A 502 -30.22 54.25 -17.39
C SER A 502 -30.23 53.55 -16.03
N LEU A 503 -29.36 54.06 -15.15
CA LEU A 503 -29.19 53.78 -13.72
C LEU A 503 -30.34 54.34 -12.86
N ARG A 504 -30.67 53.68 -11.73
CA ARG A 504 -30.89 54.33 -10.41
C ARG A 504 -31.10 53.32 -9.25
N ARG A 505 -30.29 53.47 -8.20
CA ARG A 505 -30.57 53.19 -6.76
C ARG A 505 -30.79 54.57 -6.06
N PRO A 506 -30.96 54.75 -4.71
CA PRO A 506 -31.05 53.83 -3.55
C PRO A 506 -32.16 54.21 -2.49
N GLY A 507 -32.21 53.55 -1.32
CA GLY A 507 -32.65 54.19 -0.06
C GLY A 507 -33.18 53.26 1.06
N ALA A 508 -32.68 53.44 2.29
CA ALA A 508 -32.88 52.62 3.51
C ALA A 508 -33.79 53.28 4.57
N LEU A 509 -34.26 52.51 5.59
CA LEU A 509 -34.28 52.81 7.06
C LEU A 509 -35.42 52.11 7.87
N GLY A 510 -35.09 51.60 9.08
CA GLY A 510 -35.95 51.63 10.28
C GLY A 510 -36.39 50.30 10.96
N GLY A 511 -36.00 50.06 12.22
CA GLY A 511 -36.69 49.14 13.19
C GLY A 511 -37.66 49.92 14.13
N PRO A 512 -38.15 49.42 15.31
CA PRO A 512 -37.91 48.16 16.05
C PRO A 512 -39.15 47.47 16.75
N ALA A 513 -38.89 46.34 17.45
CA ALA A 513 -39.54 45.75 18.67
C ALA A 513 -40.83 44.86 18.62
N GLY A 514 -40.79 43.70 19.32
CA GLY A 514 -41.91 43.15 20.13
C GLY A 514 -42.40 41.68 19.96
N MET A 515 -42.02 40.80 20.91
CA MET A 515 -42.78 39.70 21.58
C MET A 515 -43.35 38.45 20.84
N SER A 516 -42.84 37.27 21.28
CA SER A 516 -43.47 35.97 21.62
C SER A 516 -44.71 35.40 20.89
N GLY A 517 -44.60 34.14 20.45
CA GLY A 517 -45.74 33.22 20.31
C GLY A 517 -45.49 32.08 19.31
N GLU A 518 -45.35 30.84 19.81
CA GLU A 518 -45.37 29.61 19.00
C GLU A 518 -46.74 29.43 18.32
N GLY A 519 -46.72 29.06 17.04
CA GLY A 519 -47.93 28.77 16.28
C GLY A 519 -47.64 28.47 14.82
N ASN A 520 -47.66 27.20 14.49
CA ASN A 520 -47.45 26.61 13.17
C ASN A 520 -48.46 27.13 12.13
N HIS A 521 -48.03 27.97 11.18
CA HIS A 521 -48.61 28.10 9.83
C HIS A 521 -47.63 28.88 8.94
N GLY A 522 -47.51 28.44 7.70
CA GLY A 522 -46.48 28.86 6.74
C GLY A 522 -46.35 30.36 6.59
N ASN A 523 -45.10 30.83 6.57
CA ASN A 523 -44.79 32.20 6.21
C ASN A 523 -43.54 32.23 5.33
N GLN A 524 -43.73 32.85 4.16
CA GLN A 524 -42.69 33.38 3.30
C GLN A 524 -41.74 34.21 4.17
N HIS A 525 -40.46 33.82 4.21
CA HIS A 525 -39.43 34.57 4.93
C HIS A 525 -38.24 34.83 4.01
N ASN A 526 -38.07 36.11 3.66
CA ASN A 526 -36.87 36.80 3.20
C ASN A 526 -35.73 35.94 2.64
N GLY A 527 -35.84 35.55 1.37
CA GLY A 527 -34.78 35.50 0.32
C GLY A 527 -33.34 35.07 0.64
N VAL A 528 -33.03 34.48 1.79
CA VAL A 528 -31.72 33.90 2.11
C VAL A 528 -31.97 32.41 2.23
N GLU A 529 -31.59 31.67 1.20
CA GLU A 529 -31.60 30.20 1.24
C GLU A 529 -30.75 29.73 2.41
N LYS A 530 -31.33 28.90 3.27
CA LYS A 530 -30.69 28.41 4.48
C LYS A 530 -29.98 27.10 4.16
N HIS A 531 -28.67 27.15 3.93
CA HIS A 531 -27.83 25.98 3.69
C HIS A 531 -27.81 24.98 4.86
N ARG A 532 -27.56 23.70 4.57
CA ARG A 532 -27.47 22.64 5.59
C ARG A 532 -26.28 22.80 6.54
N THR A 533 -26.49 22.54 7.83
CA THR A 533 -25.43 22.61 8.86
C THR A 533 -24.92 21.25 9.34
N SER A 534 -25.39 20.17 8.72
CA SER A 534 -25.03 18.78 9.03
C SER A 534 -25.31 17.88 7.81
N LEU A 535 -24.61 16.75 7.72
CA LEU A 535 -24.95 15.70 6.76
C LEU A 535 -26.14 14.87 7.27
N PRO A 536 -26.84 14.12 6.39
CA PRO A 536 -27.96 13.26 6.78
C PRO A 536 -27.57 12.20 7.81
N THR A 537 -26.37 11.63 7.67
CA THR A 537 -25.88 10.54 8.53
C THR A 537 -24.46 10.84 9.01
N PRO A 538 -24.12 10.58 10.29
CA PRO A 538 -22.75 10.70 10.78
C PRO A 538 -21.81 9.70 10.09
N MET A 539 -20.52 10.00 10.08
CA MET A 539 -19.51 9.09 9.57
C MET A 539 -19.46 7.80 10.40
N PHE A 540 -19.22 6.67 9.74
CA PHE A 540 -19.00 5.39 10.40
C PHE A 540 -17.68 5.39 11.17
N SER A 541 -17.62 4.53 12.19
CA SER A 541 -16.39 4.29 12.95
C SER A 541 -15.34 3.63 12.05
N ARG A 542 -14.26 4.35 11.74
CA ARG A 542 -13.12 3.81 10.99
C ARG A 542 -12.32 2.77 11.77
N ASN A 543 -12.56 2.65 13.08
CA ASN A 543 -11.86 1.72 13.96
C ASN A 543 -12.31 0.25 13.77
N ASP A 544 -13.44 0.03 13.11
CA ASP A 544 -14.01 -1.31 12.93
C ASP A 544 -13.50 -2.00 11.65
N VAL A 545 -12.77 -1.28 10.79
CA VAL A 545 -12.17 -1.84 9.58
C VAL A 545 -10.66 -1.66 9.57
N SER A 546 -9.96 -2.77 9.79
CA SER A 546 -8.51 -2.81 9.73
C SER A 546 -8.02 -2.56 8.30
N ILE A 547 -7.28 -1.46 8.09
CA ILE A 547 -6.52 -1.20 6.85
C ILE A 547 -5.61 -2.40 6.53
N TRP A 548 -5.07 -3.05 7.56
CA TRP A 548 -4.30 -4.28 7.43
C TRP A 548 -5.14 -5.43 6.85
N GLY A 549 -6.43 -5.56 7.16
CA GLY A 549 -7.32 -6.56 6.56
C GLY A 549 -7.55 -6.38 5.06
N ILE A 550 -7.41 -5.15 4.56
CA ILE A 550 -7.52 -4.80 3.13
C ILE A 550 -6.15 -4.95 2.45
N LEU A 551 -5.09 -4.46 3.08
CA LEU A 551 -3.71 -4.68 2.63
C LEU A 551 -3.36 -6.19 2.60
N LYS A 552 -3.88 -6.98 3.54
CA LYS A 552 -3.76 -8.46 3.64
C LYS A 552 -4.34 -9.18 2.43
N LYS A 553 -5.50 -8.73 1.92
CA LYS A 553 -6.12 -9.27 0.68
C LYS A 553 -5.33 -8.93 -0.58
N CYS A 554 -4.30 -8.10 -0.45
CA CYS A 554 -3.51 -7.59 -1.56
C CYS A 554 -2.01 -7.92 -1.41
N ILE A 555 -1.65 -8.77 -0.45
CA ILE A 555 -0.30 -9.31 -0.32
C ILE A 555 -0.03 -10.21 -1.53
N GLY A 556 0.96 -9.85 -2.34
CA GLY A 556 1.27 -10.52 -3.62
C GLY A 556 0.80 -9.74 -4.85
N MET A 557 -0.04 -8.71 -4.69
CA MET A 557 -0.41 -7.75 -5.73
C MET A 557 0.47 -6.49 -5.60
N GLU A 558 0.76 -5.82 -6.71
CA GLU A 558 1.35 -4.47 -6.63
C GLU A 558 0.39 -3.55 -5.86
N LEU A 559 0.91 -2.84 -4.84
CA LEU A 559 0.13 -1.90 -4.00
C LEU A 559 -0.66 -0.85 -4.81
N SER A 560 -0.27 -0.61 -6.07
CA SER A 560 -0.93 0.27 -7.04
C SER A 560 -2.25 -0.26 -7.61
N LYS A 561 -2.57 -1.55 -7.42
CA LYS A 561 -3.73 -2.24 -8.04
C LYS A 561 -4.93 -2.40 -7.11
N ILE A 562 -4.87 -1.82 -5.92
CA ILE A 562 -5.85 -2.03 -4.84
C ILE A 562 -6.85 -0.88 -4.85
N ALA A 563 -8.06 -1.14 -5.37
CA ALA A 563 -9.15 -0.17 -5.28
C ALA A 563 -9.48 0.13 -3.82
N MET A 564 -9.28 1.38 -3.40
CA MET A 564 -9.61 1.86 -2.05
C MET A 564 -11.09 1.62 -1.73
N PRO A 565 -11.43 0.87 -0.66
CA PRO A 565 -12.82 0.68 -0.26
C PRO A 565 -13.50 2.00 0.13
N VAL A 566 -14.82 2.08 -0.10
CA VAL A 566 -15.65 3.28 0.15
C VAL A 566 -15.51 3.81 1.57
N ILE A 567 -15.23 2.95 2.54
CA ILE A 567 -15.01 3.34 3.93
C ILE A 567 -13.81 4.28 4.16
N PHE A 568 -12.83 4.35 3.25
CA PHE A 568 -11.76 5.33 3.35
C PHE A 568 -12.07 6.62 2.62
N ASN A 569 -13.17 6.63 1.88
CA ASN A 569 -13.63 7.83 1.25
C ASN A 569 -14.26 8.80 2.27
N GLU A 570 -14.57 9.96 1.75
CA GLU A 570 -15.49 10.93 2.32
C GLU A 570 -16.54 11.24 1.24
N PRO A 571 -17.74 11.69 1.61
CA PRO A 571 -18.83 11.90 0.65
C PRO A 571 -18.68 13.19 -0.18
N LEU A 572 -17.50 13.40 -0.76
CA LEU A 572 -17.19 14.48 -1.71
C LEU A 572 -16.34 13.95 -2.88
N SER A 573 -16.60 14.44 -4.08
CA SER A 573 -15.75 14.27 -5.26
C SER A 573 -14.47 15.12 -5.12
N PHE A 574 -13.39 14.74 -5.81
CA PHE A 574 -12.19 15.58 -5.82
C PHE A 574 -12.45 16.97 -6.44
N LEU A 575 -13.40 17.10 -7.37
CA LEU A 575 -13.83 18.40 -7.90
C LEU A 575 -14.41 19.31 -6.80
N GLN A 576 -15.22 18.73 -5.91
CA GLN A 576 -15.76 19.43 -4.74
C GLN A 576 -14.65 19.79 -3.75
N ARG A 577 -13.71 18.86 -3.49
CA ARG A 577 -12.54 19.13 -2.64
C ARG A 577 -11.71 20.31 -3.14
N LEU A 578 -11.53 20.46 -4.46
CA LEU A 578 -10.84 21.62 -5.05
C LEU A 578 -11.62 22.93 -4.88
N THR A 579 -12.95 22.86 -4.87
CA THR A 579 -13.81 24.04 -4.71
C THR A 579 -13.64 24.68 -3.32
N GLU A 580 -13.18 23.93 -2.32
CA GLU A 580 -12.82 24.45 -0.99
C GLU A 580 -11.71 25.52 -1.03
N TYR A 581 -10.96 25.66 -2.13
CA TYR A 581 -10.06 26.79 -2.33
C TYR A 581 -10.78 28.14 -2.21
N MET A 582 -12.08 28.17 -2.49
CA MET A 582 -12.92 29.37 -2.44
C MET A 582 -13.57 29.62 -1.06
N GLU A 583 -13.24 28.85 -0.01
CA GLU A 583 -13.81 29.06 1.34
C GLU A 583 -13.54 30.49 1.86
N HIS A 584 -12.38 31.05 1.54
CA HIS A 584 -11.93 32.36 2.02
C HIS A 584 -11.86 33.42 0.90
N THR A 585 -12.78 33.39 -0.07
CA THR A 585 -12.82 34.32 -1.22
C THR A 585 -12.86 35.80 -0.82
N TYR A 586 -13.31 36.15 0.39
CA TYR A 586 -13.25 37.52 0.90
C TYR A 586 -11.82 38.12 0.88
N LEU A 587 -10.77 37.28 0.92
CA LEU A 587 -9.38 37.72 0.79
C LEU A 587 -9.07 38.24 -0.63
N ILE A 588 -9.66 37.63 -1.66
CA ILE A 588 -9.55 38.12 -3.04
C ILE A 588 -10.25 39.49 -3.16
N HIS A 589 -11.46 39.62 -2.61
CA HIS A 589 -12.17 40.91 -2.60
C HIS A 589 -11.41 41.98 -1.80
N LYS A 590 -10.78 41.61 -0.67
CA LYS A 590 -9.90 42.50 0.10
C LYS A 590 -8.67 42.93 -0.70
N ALA A 591 -8.05 42.01 -1.46
CA ALA A 591 -6.98 42.35 -2.39
C ALA A 591 -7.48 43.36 -3.44
N ASN A 592 -8.65 43.11 -4.03
CA ASN A 592 -9.19 43.98 -5.08
C ASN A 592 -9.58 45.38 -4.57
N ALA A 593 -9.96 45.50 -3.29
CA ALA A 593 -10.23 46.77 -2.65
C ALA A 593 -8.98 47.63 -2.40
N THR A 594 -7.79 47.01 -2.38
CA THR A 594 -6.55 47.67 -1.93
C THR A 594 -5.70 48.18 -3.10
N THR A 595 -5.25 49.43 -3.02
CA THR A 595 -4.47 50.10 -4.08
C THR A 595 -2.97 49.81 -4.01
N ASP A 596 -2.44 49.46 -2.84
CA ASP A 596 -1.03 49.06 -2.67
C ASP A 596 -0.79 47.62 -3.14
N SER A 597 0.18 47.42 -4.03
CA SER A 597 0.54 46.10 -4.58
C SER A 597 1.07 45.13 -3.52
N VAL A 598 1.76 45.63 -2.49
CA VAL A 598 2.29 44.80 -1.40
C VAL A 598 1.15 44.30 -0.52
N GLU A 599 0.19 45.15 -0.20
CA GLU A 599 -1.02 44.76 0.54
C GLU A 599 -1.89 43.77 -0.26
N ARG A 600 -1.99 43.95 -1.59
CA ARG A 600 -2.59 42.94 -2.46
C ARG A 600 -1.85 41.61 -2.36
N MET A 601 -0.51 41.63 -2.46
CA MET A 601 0.30 40.42 -2.34
C MET A 601 0.12 39.73 -0.98
N LYS A 602 0.00 40.48 0.13
CA LYS A 602 -0.34 39.89 1.45
C LYS A 602 -1.68 39.15 1.40
N CYS A 603 -2.72 39.76 0.82
CA CYS A 603 -4.05 39.16 0.72
C CYS A 603 -4.04 37.93 -0.20
N VAL A 604 -3.35 37.97 -1.33
CA VAL A 604 -3.21 36.83 -2.25
C VAL A 604 -2.40 35.69 -1.61
N ALA A 605 -1.32 36.00 -0.90
CA ALA A 605 -0.55 35.01 -0.16
C ALA A 605 -1.38 34.36 0.96
N ALA A 606 -2.16 35.16 1.69
CA ALA A 606 -3.12 34.66 2.68
C ALA A 606 -4.18 33.77 2.04
N PHE A 607 -4.71 34.15 0.87
CA PHE A 607 -5.67 33.33 0.12
C PHE A 607 -5.06 31.98 -0.28
N ALA A 608 -3.85 31.99 -0.86
CA ALA A 608 -3.14 30.78 -1.28
C ALA A 608 -2.88 29.80 -0.11
N VAL A 609 -2.52 30.31 1.07
CA VAL A 609 -2.38 29.47 2.29
C VAL A 609 -3.74 28.99 2.79
N SER A 610 -4.76 29.85 2.81
CA SER A 610 -6.10 29.51 3.29
C SER A 610 -6.79 28.44 2.44
N ALA A 611 -6.50 28.40 1.14
CA ALA A 611 -7.07 27.43 0.20
C ALA A 611 -6.71 25.98 0.56
N VAL A 612 -5.59 25.76 1.25
CA VAL A 612 -5.14 24.43 1.68
C VAL A 612 -5.37 24.19 3.17
N ALA A 613 -6.05 25.10 3.89
CA ALA A 613 -6.24 25.00 5.33
C ALA A 613 -7.27 23.95 5.77
N SER A 614 -8.32 23.71 4.96
CA SER A 614 -9.42 22.80 5.29
C SER A 614 -8.99 21.32 5.40
N GLN A 615 -7.77 20.99 4.96
CA GLN A 615 -7.22 19.64 4.91
C GLN A 615 -6.89 19.05 6.28
N TRP A 616 -6.70 19.88 7.31
CA TRP A 616 -6.36 19.41 8.67
C TRP A 616 -7.40 18.39 9.18
N GLU A 617 -7.00 17.29 9.81
CA GLU A 617 -7.87 16.17 10.28
C GLU A 617 -8.74 15.47 9.20
N ARG A 618 -8.75 15.95 7.95
CA ARG A 618 -9.57 15.39 6.86
C ARG A 618 -8.86 14.24 6.15
N THR A 619 -8.75 13.15 6.88
CA THR A 619 -8.05 11.92 6.49
C THR A 619 -8.84 11.05 5.49
N GLY A 620 -10.07 11.42 5.13
CA GLY A 620 -10.84 10.75 4.08
C GLY A 620 -10.33 11.09 2.68
N LYS A 621 -10.29 10.09 1.79
CA LYS A 621 -9.98 10.29 0.37
C LYS A 621 -11.24 10.78 -0.36
N PRO A 622 -11.24 11.93 -1.05
CA PRO A 622 -12.37 12.29 -1.91
C PRO A 622 -12.54 11.26 -3.04
N PHE A 623 -13.76 11.08 -3.54
CA PHE A 623 -14.00 10.20 -4.68
C PHE A 623 -13.22 10.67 -5.90
N ASN A 624 -12.60 9.73 -6.61
CA ASN A 624 -11.93 10.03 -7.86
C ASN A 624 -13.00 10.38 -8.91
N PRO A 625 -13.00 11.58 -9.51
CA PRO A 625 -14.02 11.97 -10.47
C PRO A 625 -13.95 11.08 -11.72
N LEU A 626 -15.11 10.79 -12.30
CA LEU A 626 -15.19 10.11 -13.59
C LEU A 626 -14.76 11.06 -14.72
N LEU A 627 -14.22 10.54 -15.82
CA LEU A 627 -13.87 11.36 -16.99
C LEU A 627 -15.12 12.04 -17.55
N GLY A 628 -15.09 13.38 -17.65
CA GLY A 628 -16.25 14.19 -18.02
C GLY A 628 -17.21 14.51 -16.89
N GLU A 629 -16.93 14.06 -15.66
CA GLU A 629 -17.62 14.55 -14.46
C GLU A 629 -17.40 16.06 -14.32
N THR A 630 -18.47 16.78 -14.00
CA THR A 630 -18.43 18.22 -13.76
C THR A 630 -18.86 18.54 -12.34
N TYR A 631 -18.49 19.70 -11.85
CA TYR A 631 -19.08 20.24 -10.62
C TYR A 631 -19.19 21.76 -10.72
N GLU A 632 -20.36 22.29 -10.38
CA GLU A 632 -20.58 23.73 -10.26
C GLU A 632 -20.93 24.17 -8.84
N LEU A 633 -20.60 25.41 -8.51
CA LEU A 633 -21.03 26.07 -7.28
C LEU A 633 -21.25 27.56 -7.52
N ILE A 634 -22.42 28.07 -7.17
CA ILE A 634 -22.72 29.50 -7.14
C ILE A 634 -22.90 29.91 -5.68
N ARG A 635 -22.16 30.92 -5.23
CA ARG A 635 -22.27 31.48 -3.88
C ARG A 635 -22.48 32.98 -4.00
N GLU A 636 -23.74 33.40 -4.02
CA GLU A 636 -24.10 34.82 -4.09
C GLU A 636 -23.64 35.59 -2.85
N ASP A 637 -23.70 34.96 -1.69
CA ASP A 637 -23.26 35.51 -0.41
C ASP A 637 -21.74 35.73 -0.35
N LEU A 638 -20.95 34.89 -1.02
CA LEU A 638 -19.50 35.03 -1.16
C LEU A 638 -19.07 35.71 -2.45
N GLY A 639 -20.00 36.02 -3.36
CA GLY A 639 -19.74 36.80 -4.56
C GLY A 639 -19.01 36.06 -5.69
N PHE A 640 -19.12 34.73 -5.82
CA PHE A 640 -18.46 33.99 -6.90
C PHE A 640 -19.32 32.87 -7.50
N ARG A 641 -18.92 32.44 -8.71
CA ARG A 641 -19.35 31.18 -9.32
C ARG A 641 -18.14 30.33 -9.71
N TRP A 642 -18.29 29.03 -9.66
CA TRP A 642 -17.26 28.02 -9.90
C TRP A 642 -17.77 26.95 -10.85
N VAL A 643 -16.94 26.53 -11.79
CA VAL A 643 -17.14 25.35 -12.62
C VAL A 643 -15.85 24.53 -12.67
N SER A 644 -15.97 23.22 -12.67
CA SER A 644 -14.85 22.30 -12.80
C SER A 644 -15.24 21.06 -13.61
N GLU A 645 -14.26 20.47 -14.29
CA GLU A 645 -14.43 19.27 -15.12
C GLU A 645 -13.23 18.34 -14.90
N GLN A 646 -13.49 17.03 -14.84
CA GLN A 646 -12.45 16.01 -14.94
C GLN A 646 -12.06 15.84 -16.41
N VAL A 647 -11.00 16.55 -16.80
CA VAL A 647 -10.55 16.67 -18.19
C VAL A 647 -9.70 15.49 -18.65
N SER A 648 -9.09 14.76 -17.71
CA SER A 648 -8.31 13.55 -17.99
C SER A 648 -8.42 12.57 -16.82
N HIS A 649 -8.35 11.27 -17.12
CA HIS A 649 -8.35 10.21 -16.10
C HIS A 649 -6.98 9.51 -15.99
N HIS A 650 -6.19 9.51 -17.07
CA HIS A 650 -4.84 8.95 -17.12
C HIS A 650 -3.89 9.96 -17.81
N PRO A 651 -3.22 10.87 -17.07
CA PRO A 651 -3.34 11.08 -15.63
C PRO A 651 -4.64 11.76 -15.16
N PRO A 652 -5.01 11.71 -13.86
CA PRO A 652 -6.25 12.28 -13.38
C PRO A 652 -6.06 13.78 -13.21
N VAL A 653 -6.54 14.55 -14.18
CA VAL A 653 -6.45 16.01 -14.19
C VAL A 653 -7.83 16.58 -14.02
N SER A 654 -7.98 17.43 -13.00
CA SER A 654 -9.19 18.21 -12.75
C SER A 654 -8.91 19.67 -13.08
N ALA A 655 -9.66 20.22 -14.03
CA ALA A 655 -9.58 21.64 -14.39
C ALA A 655 -10.70 22.41 -13.68
N PHE A 656 -10.42 23.65 -13.29
CA PHE A 656 -11.40 24.51 -12.65
C PHE A 656 -11.30 25.97 -13.10
N HIS A 657 -12.41 26.66 -13.03
CA HIS A 657 -12.54 28.07 -13.34
C HIS A 657 -13.60 28.71 -12.43
N ALA A 658 -13.23 29.82 -11.81
CA ALA A 658 -14.10 30.62 -10.98
C ALA A 658 -14.03 32.09 -11.35
N GLU A 659 -15.17 32.75 -11.25
CA GLU A 659 -15.34 34.15 -11.60
C GLU A 659 -16.07 34.85 -10.47
N GLY A 660 -15.61 36.04 -10.10
CA GLY A 660 -16.36 36.93 -9.23
C GLY A 660 -17.65 37.36 -9.93
N LEU A 661 -18.79 37.34 -9.22
CA LEU A 661 -20.09 37.73 -9.78
C LEU A 661 -20.11 39.20 -10.23
N ASN A 662 -19.25 40.03 -9.63
CA ASN A 662 -19.04 41.42 -10.02
C ASN A 662 -17.94 41.61 -11.09
N GLN A 663 -17.49 40.52 -11.72
CA GLN A 663 -16.40 40.49 -12.70
C GLN A 663 -15.09 41.09 -12.15
N ASP A 664 -14.88 40.92 -10.86
CA ASP A 664 -13.85 41.63 -10.09
C ASP A 664 -12.57 40.79 -9.94
N PHE A 665 -12.66 39.46 -10.11
CA PHE A 665 -11.53 38.54 -10.23
C PHE A 665 -11.86 37.33 -11.12
N VAL A 666 -10.81 36.65 -11.60
CA VAL A 666 -10.89 35.33 -12.23
C VAL A 666 -9.87 34.41 -11.56
N PHE A 667 -10.28 33.22 -11.15
CA PHE A 667 -9.43 32.24 -10.46
C PHE A 667 -9.53 30.89 -11.17
N HIS A 668 -8.43 30.38 -11.71
CA HIS A 668 -8.45 29.17 -12.52
C HIS A 668 -7.16 28.37 -12.39
N GLY A 669 -7.21 27.12 -12.85
CA GLY A 669 -6.06 26.25 -12.92
C GLY A 669 -6.46 24.81 -13.16
N SER A 670 -5.46 23.93 -13.13
CA SER A 670 -5.64 22.50 -13.26
C SER A 670 -4.77 21.77 -12.26
N ILE A 671 -5.30 20.73 -11.62
CA ILE A 671 -4.61 19.96 -10.58
C ILE A 671 -4.55 18.48 -10.96
N TYR A 672 -3.35 17.93 -10.91
CA TYR A 672 -3.00 16.54 -10.97
C TYR A 672 -2.35 16.11 -9.65
N PRO A 673 -3.08 15.44 -8.74
CA PRO A 673 -2.51 14.94 -7.49
C PRO A 673 -1.65 13.69 -7.75
N LYS A 674 -0.33 13.85 -7.88
CA LYS A 674 0.59 12.73 -8.05
C LYS A 674 0.86 12.04 -6.71
N LEU A 675 0.41 10.80 -6.57
CA LEU A 675 0.56 10.01 -5.35
C LEU A 675 1.89 9.23 -5.32
N LYS A 676 2.51 9.14 -4.14
CA LYS A 676 3.71 8.33 -3.85
C LYS A 676 3.57 7.67 -2.48
N PHE A 677 3.80 6.36 -2.41
CA PHE A 677 3.78 5.61 -1.16
C PHE A 677 5.19 5.42 -0.59
N TRP A 678 5.37 5.77 0.68
CA TRP A 678 6.67 5.74 1.39
C TRP A 678 6.67 4.73 2.54
N GLY A 679 5.90 3.65 2.44
CA GLY A 679 5.81 2.61 3.48
C GLY A 679 4.83 2.98 4.59
N LYS A 680 5.14 3.95 5.45
CA LYS A 680 4.24 4.38 6.54
C LYS A 680 3.34 5.57 6.17
N SER A 681 3.61 6.22 5.05
CA SER A 681 2.95 7.47 4.63
C SER A 681 2.64 7.48 3.14
N ILE A 682 1.64 8.27 2.74
CA ILE A 682 1.35 8.61 1.34
C ILE A 682 1.61 10.09 1.14
N GLU A 683 2.46 10.44 0.18
CA GLU A 683 2.63 11.80 -0.31
C GLU A 683 1.73 12.03 -1.52
N ALA A 684 0.98 13.13 -1.51
CA ALA A 684 0.22 13.68 -2.62
C ALA A 684 0.86 15.01 -3.05
N GLU A 685 1.50 15.00 -4.22
CA GLU A 685 2.11 16.17 -4.84
C GLU A 685 1.09 16.80 -5.82
N PRO A 686 0.44 17.92 -5.49
CA PRO A 686 -0.54 18.57 -6.36
C PRO A 686 0.19 19.30 -7.50
N LYS A 687 0.37 18.61 -8.63
CA LYS A 687 0.96 19.19 -9.82
C LYS A 687 -0.06 20.05 -10.53
N GLY A 688 0.30 21.28 -10.84
CA GLY A 688 -0.65 22.20 -11.43
C GLY A 688 -0.28 23.63 -11.10
N LEU A 689 -0.49 24.52 -12.07
CA LEU A 689 -0.35 25.94 -11.85
C LEU A 689 -1.73 26.51 -11.48
N ILE A 690 -1.76 27.34 -10.46
CA ILE A 690 -2.93 28.10 -10.08
C ILE A 690 -2.73 29.55 -10.51
N THR A 691 -3.77 30.15 -11.08
CA THR A 691 -3.77 31.53 -11.58
C THR A 691 -4.91 32.32 -10.96
N LEU A 692 -4.59 33.48 -10.39
CA LEU A 692 -5.56 34.49 -9.95
C LEU A 692 -5.34 35.78 -10.73
N GLU A 693 -6.38 36.27 -11.38
CA GLU A 693 -6.37 37.51 -12.14
C GLU A 693 -7.24 38.55 -11.43
N LEU A 694 -6.72 39.77 -11.32
CA LEU A 694 -7.42 40.95 -10.80
C LEU A 694 -7.55 41.97 -11.94
N PRO A 695 -8.64 41.91 -12.75
CA PRO A 695 -8.81 42.74 -13.94
C PRO A 695 -8.71 44.24 -13.66
N ARG A 696 -9.21 44.70 -12.50
CA ARG A 696 -9.14 46.11 -12.07
C ARG A 696 -7.73 46.68 -12.13
N TYR A 697 -6.73 45.87 -11.78
CA TYR A 697 -5.33 46.27 -11.78
C TYR A 697 -4.57 45.74 -12.99
N ASN A 698 -5.19 44.93 -13.85
CA ASN A 698 -4.52 44.18 -14.91
C ASN A 698 -3.32 43.38 -14.37
N GLU A 699 -3.53 42.72 -13.22
CA GLU A 699 -2.53 41.92 -12.51
C GLU A 699 -2.92 40.45 -12.52
N ALA A 700 -1.92 39.59 -12.65
CA ALA A 700 -2.08 38.16 -12.54
C ALA A 700 -1.06 37.60 -11.56
N TYR A 701 -1.50 36.66 -10.75
CA TYR A 701 -0.74 35.97 -9.73
C TYR A 701 -0.72 34.49 -10.03
N THR A 702 0.45 33.86 -9.96
CA THR A 702 0.54 32.41 -10.12
C THR A 702 1.33 31.75 -9.01
N TRP A 703 0.92 30.54 -8.62
CA TRP A 703 1.63 29.71 -7.66
C TRP A 703 1.34 28.21 -7.87
N THR A 704 2.03 27.38 -7.12
CA THR A 704 1.79 25.93 -7.00
C THR A 704 1.52 25.58 -5.54
N ASN A 705 0.67 24.58 -5.30
CA ASN A 705 0.35 24.16 -3.93
C ASN A 705 1.45 23.29 -3.30
N PRO A 706 1.55 23.26 -1.96
CA PRO A 706 2.52 22.45 -1.24
C PRO A 706 2.17 20.96 -1.33
N THR A 707 3.16 20.10 -1.08
CA THR A 707 2.94 18.65 -0.98
C THR A 707 2.15 18.35 0.28
N CYS A 708 1.15 17.49 0.17
CA CYS A 708 0.38 16.96 1.28
C CYS A 708 0.89 15.55 1.61
N CYS A 709 1.07 15.22 2.87
CA CYS A 709 1.48 13.89 3.32
C CYS A 709 0.50 13.36 4.36
N VAL A 710 0.00 12.15 4.14
CA VAL A 710 -0.83 11.42 5.10
C VAL A 710 0.06 10.40 5.78
N HIS A 711 0.24 10.55 7.08
CA HIS A 711 1.08 9.67 7.90
C HIS A 711 0.25 8.54 8.53
N ASN A 712 0.95 7.50 8.98
CA ASN A 712 0.39 6.37 9.73
C ASN A 712 -0.69 5.59 8.95
N ILE A 713 -0.52 5.45 7.64
CA ILE A 713 -1.53 4.78 6.80
C ILE A 713 -1.64 3.27 7.02
N ILE A 714 -0.67 2.64 7.71
CA ILE A 714 -0.71 1.20 8.02
C ILE A 714 -1.15 0.98 9.48
N VAL A 715 -0.53 1.68 10.43
CA VAL A 715 -0.76 1.52 11.87
C VAL A 715 -0.64 2.89 12.56
N GLY A 716 -1.57 3.18 13.47
CA GLY A 716 -1.59 4.42 14.25
C GLY A 716 -2.72 5.37 13.83
N GLN A 717 -2.82 6.51 14.51
CA GLN A 717 -3.77 7.55 14.14
C GLN A 717 -3.30 8.25 12.87
N LEU A 718 -4.15 8.27 11.84
CA LEU A 718 -3.92 9.03 10.60
C LEU A 718 -3.84 10.52 10.92
N TRP A 719 -2.82 11.19 10.39
CA TRP A 719 -2.71 12.64 10.46
C TRP A 719 -2.10 13.20 9.19
N ILE A 720 -2.36 14.48 8.94
CA ILE A 720 -2.00 15.16 7.69
C ILE A 720 -0.95 16.23 7.96
N GLU A 721 0.06 16.24 7.12
CA GLU A 721 1.06 17.28 7.05
C GLU A 721 1.05 17.97 5.69
N GLN A 722 1.41 19.25 5.65
CA GLN A 722 1.77 19.93 4.40
C GLN A 722 3.15 20.54 4.53
N TYR A 723 4.00 20.31 3.52
CA TYR A 723 5.34 20.87 3.44
C TYR A 723 5.73 21.19 2.00
N GLY A 724 6.78 22.00 1.87
CA GLY A 724 7.30 22.43 0.57
C GLY A 724 7.22 23.93 0.39
N SER A 725 7.78 24.38 -0.73
CA SER A 725 7.89 25.81 -1.06
C SER A 725 6.71 26.23 -1.89
N MET A 726 6.02 27.29 -1.47
CA MET A 726 5.01 27.99 -2.25
C MET A 726 5.57 29.36 -2.64
N GLU A 727 5.60 29.65 -3.95
CA GLU A 727 6.00 30.96 -4.46
C GLU A 727 4.83 31.59 -5.22
N VAL A 728 4.31 32.70 -4.69
CA VAL A 728 3.26 33.51 -5.35
C VAL A 728 3.95 34.63 -6.11
N ILE A 729 3.74 34.71 -7.42
CA ILE A 729 4.41 35.67 -8.30
C ILE A 729 3.39 36.61 -8.90
N ASN A 730 3.56 37.93 -8.74
CA ASN A 730 2.81 38.94 -9.49
C ASN A 730 3.52 39.23 -10.82
N HIS A 731 2.89 38.90 -11.93
CA HIS A 731 3.50 39.04 -13.27
C HIS A 731 3.62 40.48 -13.76
N LYS A 732 2.84 41.42 -13.20
CA LYS A 732 2.88 42.83 -13.57
C LYS A 732 3.95 43.61 -12.79
N THR A 733 3.93 43.51 -11.47
CA THR A 733 4.85 44.26 -10.60
C THR A 733 6.21 43.56 -10.46
N GLY A 734 6.24 42.23 -10.64
CA GLY A 734 7.41 41.40 -10.42
C GLY A 734 7.67 41.07 -8.95
N GLU A 735 6.78 41.46 -8.04
CA GLU A 735 6.82 41.08 -6.63
C GLU A 735 6.61 39.57 -6.48
N ARG A 736 7.26 39.00 -5.46
CA ARG A 736 7.18 37.57 -5.16
C ARG A 736 7.01 37.34 -3.68
N CYS A 737 6.07 36.49 -3.31
CA CYS A 737 5.94 35.98 -1.95
C CYS A 737 6.46 34.54 -1.91
N SER A 738 7.61 34.31 -1.30
CA SER A 738 8.17 32.97 -1.11
C SER A 738 7.90 32.50 0.31
N MET A 739 7.08 31.46 0.45
CA MET A 739 6.68 30.86 1.71
C MET A 739 7.14 29.40 1.80
N MET A 740 7.59 29.00 2.98
CA MET A 740 8.04 27.65 3.30
C MET A 740 7.10 27.02 4.30
N PHE A 741 6.40 25.97 3.88
CA PHE A 741 5.66 25.07 4.75
C PHE A 741 6.67 24.12 5.38
N LYS A 742 6.83 24.23 6.70
CA LYS A 742 7.86 23.51 7.46
C LYS A 742 7.40 22.09 7.75
N PRO A 743 8.25 21.08 7.49
CA PRO A 743 7.98 19.73 7.97
C PRO A 743 8.16 19.66 9.50
N CYS A 744 7.47 18.70 10.13
CA CYS A 744 7.31 18.47 11.56
C CYS A 744 8.67 18.36 12.27
N GLY A 745 9.67 17.83 11.57
CA GLY A 745 11.02 17.62 12.09
C GLY A 745 11.05 16.59 13.22
N LEU A 746 12.24 16.28 13.74
CA LEU A 746 12.45 15.21 14.74
C LEU A 746 11.76 15.46 16.11
N PHE A 747 11.31 16.69 16.39
CA PHE A 747 10.77 17.08 17.69
C PHE A 747 9.40 17.78 17.60
N GLY A 748 8.73 17.75 16.44
CA GLY A 748 7.39 18.33 16.24
C GLY A 748 7.25 19.84 16.39
N LYS A 749 8.33 20.58 16.72
CA LYS A 749 8.27 22.03 17.00
C LYS A 749 7.89 22.90 15.82
N GLU A 750 8.09 22.40 14.60
CA GLU A 750 7.84 23.12 13.36
C GLU A 750 6.52 22.70 12.68
N LEU A 751 5.75 21.82 13.33
CA LEU A 751 4.50 21.29 12.80
C LEU A 751 3.54 22.42 12.40
N HIS A 752 3.11 22.36 11.14
CA HIS A 752 2.20 23.29 10.46
C HIS A 752 2.71 24.71 10.26
N LYS A 753 3.96 25.02 10.64
CA LYS A 753 4.47 26.38 10.49
C LYS A 753 4.62 26.76 9.03
N VAL A 754 4.22 27.98 8.72
CA VAL A 754 4.47 28.65 7.44
C VAL A 754 5.29 29.89 7.73
N GLU A 755 6.40 30.06 7.02
CA GLU A 755 7.26 31.25 7.13
C GLU A 755 7.73 31.68 5.75
N GLY A 756 7.76 32.98 5.50
CA GLY A 756 8.12 33.51 4.20
C GLY A 756 8.37 35.00 4.19
N TYR A 757 8.67 35.53 3.01
CA TYR A 757 8.82 36.96 2.79
C TYR A 757 8.19 37.36 1.46
N ILE A 758 7.57 38.54 1.45
CA ILE A 758 7.28 39.29 0.22
C ILE A 758 8.55 40.04 -0.18
N GLN A 759 8.92 39.91 -1.44
CA GLN A 759 10.10 40.51 -2.04
C GLN A 759 9.71 41.32 -3.27
N ASP A 760 10.41 42.42 -3.51
CA ASP A 760 10.31 43.15 -4.77
C ASP A 760 11.08 42.44 -5.91
N LYS A 761 11.02 43.02 -7.12
CA LYS A 761 11.75 42.53 -8.29
C LYS A 761 13.28 42.51 -8.10
N SER A 762 13.81 43.31 -7.18
CA SER A 762 15.23 43.37 -6.80
C SER A 762 15.58 42.39 -5.66
N LYS A 763 14.65 41.52 -5.25
CA LYS A 763 14.76 40.56 -4.14
C LYS A 763 14.94 41.22 -2.77
N LYS A 764 14.60 42.50 -2.63
CA LYS A 764 14.57 43.17 -1.32
C LYS A 764 13.35 42.68 -0.54
N LYS A 765 13.57 42.22 0.70
CA LYS A 765 12.48 41.86 1.61
C LYS A 765 11.65 43.10 1.96
N LEU A 766 10.36 43.06 1.67
CA LEU A 766 9.40 44.12 1.97
C LEU A 766 8.58 43.79 3.22
N CYS A 767 8.16 42.53 3.37
CA CYS A 767 7.33 42.05 4.47
C CYS A 767 7.71 40.61 4.82
N ALA A 768 7.73 40.26 6.10
CA ALA A 768 7.76 38.87 6.53
C ALA A 768 6.33 38.36 6.72
N ILE A 769 6.09 37.11 6.33
CA ILE A 769 4.82 36.40 6.56
C ILE A 769 5.12 35.18 7.42
N TYR A 770 4.34 34.95 8.47
CA TYR A 770 4.52 33.80 9.33
C TYR A 770 3.21 33.36 9.99
N GLY A 771 3.13 32.10 10.40
CA GLY A 771 1.97 31.57 11.11
C GLY A 771 1.88 30.05 11.03
N LYS A 772 0.67 29.52 11.13
CA LYS A 772 0.35 28.11 10.94
C LYS A 772 -0.81 27.97 9.97
N TRP A 773 -0.67 27.12 8.96
CA TRP A 773 -1.71 26.91 7.94
C TRP A 773 -3.00 26.29 8.49
N THR A 774 -2.96 25.75 9.72
CA THR A 774 -4.11 25.22 10.45
C THR A 774 -4.82 26.25 11.35
N GLU A 775 -4.25 27.44 11.55
CA GLU A 775 -4.74 28.40 12.56
C GLU A 775 -4.87 29.82 11.98
N SER A 776 -3.75 30.47 11.66
CA SER A 776 -3.70 31.88 11.26
C SER A 776 -2.38 32.26 10.62
N LEU A 777 -2.38 33.39 9.91
CA LEU A 777 -1.23 33.96 9.22
C LEU A 777 -1.11 35.46 9.55
N TYR A 778 0.12 35.89 9.81
CA TYR A 778 0.49 37.25 10.20
C TYR A 778 1.52 37.83 9.24
N ALA A 779 1.50 39.15 9.11
CA ALA A 779 2.47 39.94 8.37
C ALA A 779 3.20 40.90 9.33
N VAL A 780 4.50 41.09 9.16
CA VAL A 780 5.29 42.02 9.99
C VAL A 780 6.50 42.54 9.22
N ASP A 781 7.08 43.65 9.68
CA ASP A 781 8.34 44.18 9.15
C ASP A 781 9.48 43.11 9.19
N PRO A 782 10.25 42.93 8.11
CA PRO A 782 11.31 41.91 8.05
C PRO A 782 12.39 42.04 9.12
N VAL A 783 12.75 43.26 9.53
CA VAL A 783 13.81 43.49 10.54
C VAL A 783 13.32 43.05 11.91
N THR A 784 12.05 43.36 12.21
CA THR A 784 11.40 42.95 13.46
C THR A 784 11.31 41.43 13.55
N PHE A 785 10.88 40.77 12.47
CA PHE A 785 10.81 39.31 12.41
C PHE A 785 12.18 38.63 12.57
N ASP A 786 13.18 39.09 11.82
CA ASP A 786 14.54 38.51 11.85
C ASP A 786 15.20 38.70 13.23
N SER A 787 14.86 39.79 13.95
CA SER A 787 15.33 40.05 15.32
C SER A 787 14.66 39.10 16.33
N HIS A 788 13.34 38.90 16.24
CA HIS A 788 12.62 37.96 17.10
C HIS A 788 13.15 36.53 16.93
N LYS A 789 13.33 36.10 15.68
CA LYS A 789 13.82 34.76 15.33
C LYS A 789 15.22 34.46 15.88
N LYS A 790 16.11 35.46 15.93
CA LYS A 790 17.44 35.30 16.54
C LYS A 790 17.36 35.12 18.06
N THR A 791 16.46 35.85 18.72
CA THR A 791 16.25 35.77 20.17
C THR A 791 15.67 34.41 20.57
N ASP A 792 14.70 33.90 19.80
CA ASP A 792 14.13 32.55 20.01
C ASP A 792 15.19 31.46 19.86
N LYS A 793 16.04 31.56 18.83
CA LYS A 793 17.13 30.59 18.63
C LYS A 793 18.11 30.59 19.80
N LYS A 794 18.49 31.77 20.29
CA LYS A 794 19.40 31.93 21.44
C LYS A 794 18.82 31.37 22.74
N SER A 795 17.53 31.62 23.02
CA SER A 795 16.88 31.04 24.22
C SER A 795 16.71 29.51 24.12
N SER A 796 16.56 28.98 22.91
CA SER A 796 16.44 27.54 22.67
C SER A 796 17.76 26.78 22.85
N ASP A 797 18.89 27.42 22.53
CA ASP A 797 20.24 26.86 22.73
C ASP A 797 20.64 26.91 24.22
N GLU A 798 20.30 27.99 24.95
CA GLU A 798 20.56 28.07 26.41
C GLU A 798 19.74 27.04 27.22
N ARG A 799 18.54 26.66 26.76
CA ARG A 799 17.75 25.58 27.40
C ARG A 799 18.27 24.17 27.12
N LYS A 800 19.09 23.97 26.07
CA LYS A 800 19.68 22.65 25.74
C LYS A 800 20.84 22.28 26.67
N ASP A 801 21.54 23.25 27.25
CA ASP A 801 22.66 22.96 28.16
C ASP A 801 22.22 22.46 29.55
N ASN A 802 20.96 22.70 29.94
CA ASN A 802 20.41 22.22 31.22
C ASN A 802 19.67 20.87 31.17
N LYS A 803 19.65 20.18 30.02
CA LYS A 803 18.98 18.87 29.87
C LYS A 803 19.84 17.89 29.06
N ARG A 804 21.02 17.54 29.58
CA ARG A 804 21.77 16.34 29.14
C ARG A 804 21.42 15.17 30.06
N GLY A 805 20.40 14.42 29.69
CA GLY A 805 20.02 13.17 30.34
C GLY A 805 18.72 12.63 29.74
N SER A 806 18.80 11.45 29.13
CA SER A 806 17.77 10.71 28.38
C SER A 806 17.70 11.01 26.88
N VAL A 807 18.24 10.09 26.08
CA VAL A 807 18.06 9.98 24.63
C VAL A 807 17.58 8.55 24.40
N ASP A 808 16.27 8.40 24.23
CA ASP A 808 15.58 7.32 23.49
C ASP A 808 14.07 7.63 23.60
N GLU A 809 13.59 8.58 22.80
CA GLU A 809 12.16 8.71 22.51
C GLU A 809 12.02 8.86 20.99
N GLU A 810 11.40 7.85 20.37
CA GLU A 810 10.91 7.91 18.99
C GLU A 810 9.76 8.92 18.92
N PRO A 811 9.65 9.75 17.87
CA PRO A 811 8.48 10.61 17.68
C PRO A 811 7.35 9.77 17.06
N GLU A 812 6.70 8.89 17.84
CA GLU A 812 5.57 8.07 17.37
C GLU A 812 4.19 8.46 17.97
N GLU A 813 4.07 9.58 18.71
CA GLU A 813 2.75 10.08 19.11
C GLU A 813 2.51 11.56 18.78
N MET A 814 1.27 11.83 18.35
CA MET A 814 0.75 13.14 17.99
C MET A 814 0.78 14.07 19.21
N PRO A 815 1.40 15.26 19.14
CA PRO A 815 1.34 16.21 20.25
C PRO A 815 -0.12 16.69 20.45
N PRO A 816 -0.57 16.87 21.70
CA PRO A 816 -1.96 17.24 21.99
C PRO A 816 -2.31 18.64 21.44
N PRO A 817 -3.57 18.86 21.01
CA PRO A 817 -4.02 20.15 20.50
C PRO A 817 -4.42 21.04 21.68
N ASP A 818 -3.58 22.00 22.05
CA ASP A 818 -3.96 23.10 22.97
C ASP A 818 -3.83 24.45 22.28
N ALA A 819 -4.78 25.35 22.59
CA ALA A 819 -5.00 26.76 22.25
C ALA A 819 -3.93 27.56 21.46
N GLU A 820 -4.39 28.47 20.58
CA GLU A 820 -3.62 29.42 19.73
C GLU A 820 -2.11 29.45 20.03
N THR A 821 -1.37 28.66 19.28
CA THR A 821 0.04 28.34 19.60
C THR A 821 1.02 29.22 18.84
N VAL A 822 0.54 30.07 17.92
CA VAL A 822 1.40 30.95 17.14
C VAL A 822 1.90 32.10 18.04
N PRO A 823 3.21 32.17 18.36
CA PRO A 823 3.74 33.30 19.12
C PRO A 823 3.70 34.56 18.26
N VAL A 824 2.79 35.48 18.58
CA VAL A 824 2.61 36.72 17.81
C VAL A 824 3.76 37.68 18.12
N VAL A 825 4.56 37.98 17.11
CA VAL A 825 5.61 39.00 17.18
C VAL A 825 4.96 40.38 17.35
N PRO A 826 5.38 41.19 18.33
CA PRO A 826 4.83 42.53 18.53
C PRO A 826 4.90 43.39 17.25
N GLY A 827 3.81 44.08 16.93
CA GLY A 827 3.69 44.87 15.69
C GLY A 827 3.24 44.09 14.46
N SER A 828 2.86 42.82 14.62
CA SER A 828 2.30 42.01 13.53
C SER A 828 0.86 42.38 13.20
N GLU A 829 0.54 42.32 11.92
CA GLU A 829 -0.79 42.46 11.35
C GLU A 829 -1.38 41.07 11.08
N LEU A 830 -2.62 40.82 11.53
CA LEU A 830 -3.35 39.59 11.19
C LEU A 830 -3.88 39.68 9.76
N ILE A 831 -3.43 38.78 8.87
CA ILE A 831 -3.86 38.77 7.46
C ILE A 831 -4.86 37.67 7.14
N TRP A 832 -4.84 36.56 7.88
CA TRP A 832 -5.86 35.50 7.80
C TRP A 832 -5.96 34.70 9.10
N LYS A 833 -7.17 34.21 9.38
CA LYS A 833 -7.46 33.28 10.48
C LYS A 833 -8.48 32.26 9.99
N ILE A 834 -8.28 30.99 10.34
CA ILE A 834 -9.17 29.91 9.95
C ILE A 834 -10.56 30.10 10.58
N THR A 835 -11.60 29.79 9.81
CA THR A 835 -12.96 29.69 10.36
C THR A 835 -13.04 28.49 11.30
N PRO A 836 -13.49 28.66 12.56
CA PRO A 836 -13.65 27.53 13.47
C PRO A 836 -14.60 26.49 12.89
N ARG A 837 -14.21 25.22 13.02
CA ARG A 837 -15.06 24.10 12.62
C ARG A 837 -16.33 24.06 13.46
N PRO A 838 -17.47 23.64 12.88
CA PRO A 838 -18.70 23.49 13.64
C PRO A 838 -18.53 22.37 14.68
N GLY A 839 -19.23 22.45 15.82
CA GLY A 839 -19.06 21.50 16.94
C GLY A 839 -19.37 20.04 16.59
N ASN A 840 -20.12 19.80 15.51
CA ASN A 840 -20.44 18.48 14.96
C ASN A 840 -19.45 18.00 13.89
N SER A 841 -18.41 18.77 13.56
CA SER A 841 -17.47 18.48 12.45
C SER A 841 -16.84 17.10 12.55
N ALA A 842 -16.38 16.69 13.74
CA ALA A 842 -15.78 15.37 13.96
C ALA A 842 -16.74 14.20 13.65
N GLN A 843 -18.05 14.41 13.76
CA GLN A 843 -19.07 13.42 13.40
C GLN A 843 -19.30 13.35 11.88
N PHE A 844 -18.89 14.37 11.13
CA PHE A 844 -19.14 14.52 9.71
C PHE A 844 -17.81 14.72 8.97
N TYR A 845 -16.92 13.74 9.07
CA TYR A 845 -15.66 13.67 8.31
C TYR A 845 -14.70 14.85 8.52
N ALA A 846 -14.82 15.54 9.66
CA ALA A 846 -14.07 16.77 9.97
C ALA A 846 -14.30 17.90 8.94
N PHE A 847 -15.50 17.97 8.36
CA PHE A 847 -15.86 18.99 7.37
C PHE A 847 -15.98 20.38 8.00
N SER A 848 -15.56 21.41 7.25
CA SER A 848 -15.97 22.80 7.52
C SER A 848 -17.43 22.99 7.16
N THR A 849 -18.06 24.07 7.65
CA THR A 849 -19.41 24.45 7.22
C THR A 849 -19.48 24.62 5.70
N PHE A 850 -18.44 25.18 5.08
CA PHE A 850 -18.34 25.30 3.63
C PHE A 850 -18.37 23.93 2.95
N ALA A 851 -17.55 22.97 3.41
CA ALA A 851 -17.50 21.62 2.86
C ALA A 851 -18.82 20.86 3.02
N MET A 852 -19.54 21.09 4.14
CA MET A 852 -20.88 20.52 4.33
C MET A 852 -21.84 21.00 3.25
N HIS A 853 -21.75 22.23 2.73
CA HIS A 853 -22.69 22.72 1.72
C HIS A 853 -22.45 22.16 0.30
N LEU A 854 -21.25 21.64 0.01
CA LEU A 854 -20.83 21.37 -1.37
C LEU A 854 -21.68 20.35 -2.13
N ASN A 855 -22.15 19.32 -1.41
CA ASN A 855 -22.94 18.24 -1.99
C ASN A 855 -24.44 18.33 -1.63
N GLU A 856 -24.87 19.49 -1.12
CA GLU A 856 -26.29 19.78 -0.92
C GLU A 856 -27.01 19.81 -2.27
N GLN A 857 -28.19 19.18 -2.33
CA GLN A 857 -29.03 19.12 -3.52
C GLN A 857 -30.37 19.77 -3.16
N ASP A 858 -30.65 20.91 -3.77
CA ASP A 858 -31.94 21.57 -3.72
C ASP A 858 -32.70 21.36 -5.05
N LYS A 859 -34.00 21.65 -5.03
CA LYS A 859 -34.88 21.48 -6.21
C LYS A 859 -34.46 22.37 -7.38
N SER A 860 -33.90 23.55 -7.10
CA SER A 860 -33.38 24.46 -8.13
C SER A 860 -32.14 23.90 -8.84
N THR A 861 -31.29 23.17 -8.13
CA THR A 861 -30.09 22.56 -8.68
C THR A 861 -30.45 21.39 -9.59
N GLU A 862 -31.46 20.60 -9.25
CA GLU A 862 -31.99 19.52 -10.11
C GLU A 862 -32.49 20.02 -11.48
N GLU A 863 -33.07 21.22 -11.53
CA GLU A 863 -33.61 21.80 -12.76
C GLU A 863 -32.54 22.43 -13.66
N VAL A 864 -31.41 22.86 -13.08
CA VAL A 864 -30.42 23.72 -13.76
C VAL A 864 -29.08 23.05 -14.00
N ALA A 865 -28.64 22.14 -13.12
CA ALA A 865 -27.33 21.53 -13.23
C ALA A 865 -27.30 20.44 -14.33
N PRO A 866 -26.16 20.24 -15.02
CA PRO A 866 -26.02 19.18 -16.01
C PRO A 866 -26.06 17.80 -15.34
N ALA A 867 -26.48 16.77 -16.09
CA ALA A 867 -26.51 15.38 -15.61
C ALA A 867 -25.13 14.84 -15.16
N THR A 868 -24.05 15.51 -15.55
CA THR A 868 -22.65 15.20 -15.17
C THR A 868 -22.22 15.83 -13.84
N ASP A 869 -23.08 16.61 -13.16
CA ASP A 869 -22.74 17.26 -11.89
C ASP A 869 -22.54 16.24 -10.76
N SER A 870 -21.46 16.39 -9.99
CA SER A 870 -21.09 15.47 -8.89
C SER A 870 -22.20 15.25 -7.85
N ARG A 871 -23.17 16.18 -7.70
CA ARG A 871 -24.31 16.00 -6.78
C ARG A 871 -25.24 14.86 -7.18
N PHE A 872 -25.29 14.52 -8.46
CA PHE A 872 -26.10 13.43 -9.01
C PHE A 872 -25.38 12.09 -8.98
N ARG A 873 -24.12 12.05 -8.53
CA ARG A 873 -23.31 10.84 -8.51
C ARG A 873 -23.79 9.88 -7.40
N PRO A 874 -24.28 8.67 -7.76
CA PRO A 874 -25.06 7.84 -6.83
C PRO A 874 -24.22 7.21 -5.71
N ASP A 875 -22.95 6.86 -5.95
CA ASP A 875 -22.05 6.29 -4.93
C ASP A 875 -21.73 7.29 -3.81
N ILE A 876 -21.47 8.55 -4.17
CA ILE A 876 -21.25 9.65 -3.22
C ILE A 876 -22.51 9.90 -2.39
N ARG A 877 -23.68 9.99 -3.05
CA ARG A 877 -24.95 10.24 -2.37
C ARG A 877 -25.32 9.11 -1.41
N ALA A 878 -25.15 7.86 -1.83
CA ALA A 878 -25.38 6.69 -0.99
C ALA A 878 -24.49 6.71 0.26
N MET A 879 -23.20 7.03 0.09
CA MET A 879 -22.26 7.16 1.20
C MET A 879 -22.66 8.28 2.16
N GLU A 880 -23.06 9.44 1.65
CA GLU A 880 -23.49 10.58 2.45
C GLU A 880 -24.73 10.26 3.31
N ASN A 881 -25.62 9.43 2.77
CA ASN A 881 -26.81 8.93 3.46
C ASN A 881 -26.53 7.75 4.41
N GLY A 882 -25.29 7.24 4.43
CA GLY A 882 -24.87 6.13 5.29
C GLY A 882 -25.11 4.73 4.74
N ASP A 883 -25.53 4.60 3.48
CA ASP A 883 -25.68 3.31 2.80
C ASP A 883 -24.37 2.89 2.13
N ILE A 884 -23.47 2.32 2.92
CA ILE A 884 -22.10 1.97 2.50
C ILE A 884 -22.09 0.80 1.50
N ASP A 885 -23.00 -0.16 1.66
CA ASP A 885 -23.09 -1.31 0.78
C ASP A 885 -23.58 -0.89 -0.61
N PHE A 886 -24.63 -0.06 -0.66
CA PHE A 886 -25.11 0.50 -1.93
C PHE A 886 -24.05 1.41 -2.56
N ALA A 887 -23.39 2.27 -1.78
CA ALA A 887 -22.29 3.11 -2.26
C ALA A 887 -21.14 2.30 -2.88
N SER A 888 -20.75 1.19 -2.24
CA SER A 888 -19.73 0.28 -2.75
C SER A 888 -20.15 -0.38 -4.07
N SER A 889 -21.41 -0.82 -4.17
CA SER A 889 -21.95 -1.43 -5.39
C SER A 889 -22.02 -0.45 -6.56
N GLU A 890 -22.48 0.78 -6.30
CA GLU A 890 -22.58 1.84 -7.30
C GLU A 890 -21.21 2.33 -7.74
N LYS A 891 -20.26 2.49 -6.81
CA LYS A 891 -18.86 2.83 -7.14
C LYS A 891 -18.28 1.82 -8.13
N LYS A 892 -18.46 0.52 -7.87
CA LYS A 892 -18.02 -0.55 -8.77
C LYS A 892 -18.70 -0.47 -10.14
N ARG A 893 -20.02 -0.21 -10.17
CA ARG A 893 -20.80 -0.08 -11.41
C ARG A 893 -20.31 1.10 -12.26
N LEU A 894 -20.10 2.26 -11.65
CA LEU A 894 -19.60 3.48 -12.31
C LEU A 894 -18.20 3.29 -12.88
N GLU A 895 -17.28 2.72 -12.09
CA GLU A 895 -15.91 2.44 -12.51
C GLU A 895 -15.87 1.42 -13.68
N GLU A 896 -16.73 0.40 -13.67
CA GLU A 896 -16.88 -0.55 -14.78
C GLU A 896 -17.47 0.12 -16.04
N LYS A 897 -18.53 0.95 -15.88
CA LYS A 897 -19.12 1.72 -17.00
C LYS A 897 -18.06 2.58 -17.67
N GLN A 898 -17.25 3.29 -16.89
CA GLN A 898 -16.15 4.10 -17.39
C GLN A 898 -15.08 3.26 -18.12
N ARG A 899 -14.68 2.12 -17.56
CA ARG A 899 -13.70 1.20 -18.20
C ARG A 899 -14.22 0.70 -19.55
N MET A 900 -15.48 0.27 -19.60
CA MET A 900 -16.12 -0.18 -20.84
C MET A 900 -16.23 0.96 -21.87
N ALA A 901 -16.58 2.17 -21.45
CA ALA A 901 -16.61 3.34 -22.32
C ALA A 901 -15.22 3.68 -22.89
N ARG A 902 -14.15 3.59 -22.08
CA ARG A 902 -12.77 3.76 -22.54
C ARG A 902 -12.38 2.68 -23.56
N LYS A 903 -12.68 1.41 -23.28
CA LYS A 903 -12.40 0.27 -24.18
C LYS A 903 -13.19 0.34 -25.49
N ASN A 904 -14.38 0.92 -25.47
CA ASN A 904 -15.17 1.17 -26.68
C ASN A 904 -14.59 2.34 -27.49
N ARG A 905 -14.12 3.41 -26.81
CA ARG A 905 -13.42 4.51 -27.47
C ARG A 905 -12.11 4.07 -28.09
N SER A 906 -11.32 3.21 -27.46
CA SER A 906 -10.04 2.74 -28.05
C SER A 906 -10.21 1.91 -29.32
N LYS A 907 -11.42 1.35 -29.57
CA LYS A 907 -11.76 0.66 -30.82
C LYS A 907 -12.19 1.59 -31.95
N SER A 908 -12.40 2.88 -31.66
CA SER A 908 -12.83 3.92 -32.59
C SER A 908 -11.72 4.98 -32.70
N PRO A 909 -11.49 5.61 -33.86
CA PRO A 909 -10.52 6.71 -33.98
C PRO A 909 -10.96 8.01 -33.28
N ALA A 910 -12.13 8.03 -32.63
CA ALA A 910 -12.65 9.20 -31.94
C ALA A 910 -11.94 9.43 -30.58
N GLU A 911 -11.11 10.46 -30.52
CA GLU A 911 -10.50 10.94 -29.27
C GLU A 911 -11.56 11.52 -28.32
N TRP A 912 -11.34 11.39 -27.01
CA TRP A 912 -12.19 12.04 -26.01
C TRP A 912 -12.06 13.56 -26.12
N LYS A 913 -13.19 14.25 -26.31
CA LYS A 913 -13.25 15.70 -26.32
C LYS A 913 -13.88 16.20 -25.03
N THR A 914 -13.09 16.94 -24.25
CA THR A 914 -13.57 17.70 -23.10
C THR A 914 -14.58 18.76 -23.53
N ARG A 915 -15.54 19.07 -22.66
CA ARG A 915 -16.68 19.93 -23.03
C ARG A 915 -16.44 21.40 -22.72
N TRP A 916 -15.86 21.69 -21.56
CA TRP A 916 -15.82 23.05 -21.02
C TRP A 916 -14.39 23.60 -20.92
N PHE A 917 -13.39 22.76 -21.10
CA PHE A 917 -11.99 23.14 -21.05
C PHE A 917 -11.23 22.62 -22.27
N GLU A 918 -10.19 23.33 -22.68
CA GLU A 918 -9.24 22.89 -23.71
C GLU A 918 -7.80 23.05 -23.23
N GLN A 919 -6.89 22.24 -23.79
CA GLN A 919 -5.47 22.42 -23.52
C GLN A 919 -4.95 23.68 -24.22
N GLY A 920 -4.32 24.57 -23.45
CA GLY A 920 -3.76 25.83 -23.93
C GLY A 920 -2.47 26.18 -23.22
N GLN A 921 -1.95 27.37 -23.52
CA GLN A 921 -0.84 27.95 -22.78
C GLN A 921 -1.36 29.00 -21.82
N ASN A 922 -0.92 28.93 -20.57
CA ASN A 922 -1.20 29.98 -19.59
C ASN A 922 -0.64 31.32 -20.11
N PRO A 923 -1.45 32.39 -20.17
CA PRO A 923 -1.07 33.64 -20.83
C PRO A 923 0.09 34.37 -20.13
N HIS A 924 0.34 34.08 -18.83
CA HIS A 924 1.30 34.83 -18.03
C HIS A 924 2.68 34.16 -17.97
N ASN A 925 2.75 32.82 -18.07
CA ASN A 925 4.03 32.11 -17.96
C ASN A 925 4.29 31.05 -19.06
N LYS A 926 3.36 30.88 -20.02
CA LYS A 926 3.46 29.93 -21.14
C LYS A 926 3.50 28.45 -20.76
N ALA A 927 3.23 28.10 -19.50
CA ALA A 927 3.07 26.71 -19.08
C ALA A 927 1.83 26.11 -19.77
N GLN A 928 1.84 24.79 -19.99
CA GLN A 928 0.62 24.09 -20.41
C GLN A 928 -0.43 24.16 -19.30
N ASP A 929 -1.67 24.42 -19.69
CA ASP A 929 -2.80 24.57 -18.77
C ASP A 929 -4.11 24.13 -19.44
N TRP A 930 -5.18 24.04 -18.65
CA TRP A 930 -6.53 23.79 -19.15
C TRP A 930 -7.36 25.06 -19.04
N ILE A 931 -7.71 25.64 -20.19
CA ILE A 931 -8.37 26.92 -20.31
C ILE A 931 -9.88 26.73 -20.50
N TYR A 932 -10.67 27.49 -19.76
CA TYR A 932 -12.13 27.44 -19.83
C TYR A 932 -12.66 28.03 -21.15
N LEU A 933 -13.49 27.25 -21.86
CA LEU A 933 -14.05 27.56 -23.19
C LEU A 933 -15.27 28.49 -23.16
N LYS A 934 -15.76 28.88 -21.97
CA LYS A 934 -17.06 29.56 -21.78
C LYS A 934 -18.24 28.66 -22.19
N GLY A 935 -19.46 29.21 -22.20
CA GLY A 935 -20.67 28.48 -22.59
C GLY A 935 -21.34 27.63 -21.48
N TYR A 936 -20.62 27.16 -20.46
CA TYR A 936 -21.22 26.33 -19.39
C TYR A 936 -22.43 26.98 -18.72
N TRP A 937 -22.32 28.28 -18.43
CA TRP A 937 -23.36 29.05 -17.74
C TRP A 937 -24.55 29.43 -18.63
N GLU A 938 -24.51 29.13 -19.94
CA GLU A 938 -25.62 29.38 -20.87
C GLU A 938 -26.71 28.29 -20.78
N ARG A 939 -26.44 27.19 -20.06
CA ARG A 939 -27.37 26.08 -19.77
C ARG A 939 -27.91 25.33 -20.99
N ASN A 940 -27.34 25.55 -22.17
CA ASN A 940 -27.69 24.83 -23.40
C ASN A 940 -26.96 23.48 -23.46
N TYR A 941 -27.32 22.56 -22.57
CA TYR A 941 -26.68 21.25 -22.44
C TYR A 941 -27.18 20.27 -23.51
N THR A 942 -26.50 20.24 -24.65
CA THR A 942 -26.70 19.25 -25.71
C THR A 942 -25.51 18.28 -25.75
N ASP A 943 -25.75 16.99 -25.98
CA ASP A 943 -24.72 15.96 -26.17
C ASP A 943 -23.71 15.79 -25.00
N LEU A 944 -24.19 15.95 -23.76
CA LEU A 944 -23.36 15.67 -22.56
C LEU A 944 -23.05 14.17 -22.42
N PRO A 945 -21.89 13.82 -21.86
CA PRO A 945 -21.53 12.42 -21.65
C PRO A 945 -22.41 11.79 -20.56
N ASP A 946 -22.94 10.60 -20.83
CA ASP A 946 -23.65 9.79 -19.85
C ASP A 946 -22.66 8.94 -19.02
N ILE A 947 -22.36 9.41 -17.82
CA ILE A 947 -21.30 8.86 -16.96
C ILE A 947 -21.82 8.15 -15.71
N TYR A 948 -23.08 8.35 -15.30
CA TYR A 948 -23.65 7.77 -14.09
C TYR A 948 -24.46 6.49 -14.30
#